data_AF-A0A955ZEG4-F1
#
_entry.id   AF-A0A955ZEG4-F1
#
_cell.length_a   1.000
_cell.length_b   1.000
_cell.length_c   1.000
_cell.angle_alpha   90.00
_cell.angle_beta   90.00
_cell.angle_gamma   90.00
#
_symmetry.space_group_name_H-M   'P 1'
#
loop_
_entity.id
_entity.type
_entity.pdbx_description
1 polymer ?
#
loop_
_entity_poly.entity_id
_entity_poly.type
_entity_poly.pdbx_seq_one_letter_code
_entity_poly.pdbx_strand_id
1 'polypeptide(L)'
;MPLPDKSGLYDPKLEHDACGVGFVANIRGERSHAIVKQGVDVLLNLVHRGASGCDPLTGDGAGILVQIPHELLTEACDKVKLPEPGRYGVGSVFLPRNKTQRARLKQIIEDKIAGTGQRLIGWRQLPVNEEVLGPVARASAPVIEQVLVGSTCEDEVTFESKLFVIRKWAERTARESGLEGADQFYIPSLSARTIVYKGLLLAQQLAGFYPDLQNPLMKSRLALVHQRFSTNTFPTWELAQPFRLIAHNGEINTVRGNEAWMRAREQLFDGRIFGEEVRHILPTITPGGSDSATLDNVAELLMHAGRSLPHVMMMLVPEAWQNDPDMPREKREFYEYHACLIEPWDGPAALAFTDGRQIGAILDRNGLRPARWTITKDGLVVLASETGVLDIPAERIERRGRLEPGRMFLVDTEAGRVVEDEELKSELCKQQPYGKWLARNAINIDDLDDVAVESTVLAPDALRQRQRMFGYTEEDLRLLMAPMAQDGAEAVGSMGTDTPLAVLSERPQLLFNYFKQHFAQVTNPAIDPIREELVMSIANFIGGEGNLLFELPDHAQMLRLPSPLLTNEELEKLRGSHRMHFRQPATLPMLYPVAEGAQGLKAAVDELCRLASLAVLNNHSLIILSDRGANEHMAPIPSLLATGAVHHHLMRNGTRMRVGILVETGEAREVHHFCLLLGYGAGAINPYLALDGVDEMVRQGTFPEDLDVYEARKRYIKAANKGVLKVMSKMGISTLSSYHGAQIFEALGLDEELVERYFTGTVSRIGGIDLEVIADETSRRHKSAFAAQPSHMLDVGGEYHYRAQGERHMWTPGTVAALQRAVRTEDVRSYREYSDLINQQSRGLITLRGMWNLLPADAPLPLSEVEPAAEIVKRFATGAMSFGSISAEAHENLAIAMNRIGGKSNTGEGGERDERYLRDANGDSRKSAIKQVASGRFGVTTYYLVNADELQIKVAQGAKPGEGGQLPGHKVDAVIAKTRHSTPGVTLISPPPHHDIYSIEDLAQLIFDLKMVNPKARVSVKLVAEAGVGTIAAG
;
A
#
# COMPACT_ATOMS: atom_id res chain seq x y z
N MET A 1 -20.19 -17.48 -2.94
CA MET A 1 -19.64 -17.63 -4.31
C MET A 1 -18.16 -17.32 -4.19
N PRO A 2 -17.27 -18.04 -4.88
CA PRO A 2 -15.90 -17.59 -5.01
C PRO A 2 -15.88 -16.20 -5.67
N LEU A 3 -14.83 -15.42 -5.43
CA LEU A 3 -14.59 -14.19 -6.18
C LEU A 3 -14.59 -14.53 -7.69
N PRO A 4 -15.19 -13.70 -8.55
CA PRO A 4 -15.17 -13.96 -9.98
C PRO A 4 -13.72 -13.92 -10.51
N ASP A 5 -13.42 -14.78 -11.46
CA ASP A 5 -12.14 -14.73 -12.18
C ASP A 5 -11.95 -13.37 -12.86
N LYS A 6 -10.69 -13.00 -13.10
CA LYS A 6 -10.32 -11.79 -13.85
C LYS A 6 -11.13 -11.70 -15.15
N SER A 7 -11.88 -10.61 -15.32
CA SER A 7 -12.75 -10.40 -16.48
C SER A 7 -12.72 -8.92 -16.90
N GLY A 8 -12.31 -8.67 -18.15
CA GLY A 8 -12.10 -7.31 -18.64
C GLY A 8 -11.04 -6.56 -17.81
N LEU A 9 -11.41 -5.41 -17.23
CA LEU A 9 -10.52 -4.59 -16.38
C LEU A 9 -10.62 -4.89 -14.88
N TYR A 10 -11.52 -5.81 -14.48
CA TYR A 10 -11.65 -6.23 -13.09
C TYR A 10 -10.60 -7.30 -12.75
N ASP A 11 -9.90 -7.11 -11.64
CA ASP A 11 -8.94 -8.06 -11.06
C ASP A 11 -9.22 -8.19 -9.55
N PRO A 12 -9.55 -9.40 -9.04
CA PRO A 12 -9.88 -9.60 -7.62
C PRO A 12 -8.73 -9.27 -6.66
N LYS A 13 -7.49 -9.13 -7.15
CA LYS A 13 -6.35 -8.70 -6.32
C LYS A 13 -6.38 -7.22 -5.92
N LEU A 14 -7.28 -6.42 -6.50
CA LEU A 14 -7.43 -4.98 -6.25
C LEU A 14 -8.60 -4.67 -5.30
N GLU A 15 -9.00 -5.64 -4.48
CA GLU A 15 -10.07 -5.53 -3.51
C GLU A 15 -9.55 -5.09 -2.13
N HIS A 16 -10.31 -4.24 -1.42
CA HIS A 16 -9.94 -3.63 -0.14
C HIS A 16 -11.09 -3.71 0.89
N ASP A 17 -10.75 -3.71 2.18
CA ASP A 17 -11.68 -3.82 3.30
C ASP A 17 -11.44 -2.76 4.39
N ALA A 18 -12.49 -2.31 5.08
CA ALA A 18 -12.43 -1.42 6.25
C ALA A 18 -13.59 -1.72 7.21
N CYS A 19 -13.52 -1.42 8.52
CA CYS A 19 -14.40 -2.12 9.47
C CYS A 19 -14.70 -1.37 10.80
N GLY A 20 -15.51 -2.03 11.66
CA GLY A 20 -15.65 -1.75 13.09
C GLY A 20 -15.16 -2.94 13.93
N VAL A 21 -14.36 -2.68 14.96
CA VAL A 21 -13.79 -3.72 15.84
C VAL A 21 -14.05 -3.40 17.31
N GLY A 22 -14.21 -4.44 18.12
CA GLY A 22 -14.25 -4.29 19.57
C GLY A 22 -14.14 -5.61 20.32
N PHE A 23 -13.86 -5.53 21.62
CA PHE A 23 -13.91 -6.68 22.51
C PHE A 23 -14.45 -6.32 23.88
N VAL A 24 -14.92 -7.35 24.57
CA VAL A 24 -15.35 -7.32 25.97
C VAL A 24 -14.60 -8.40 26.73
N ALA A 25 -14.10 -8.09 27.93
CA ALA A 25 -13.40 -9.04 28.77
C ALA A 25 -13.71 -8.83 30.26
N ASN A 26 -13.65 -9.90 31.05
CA ASN A 26 -13.67 -9.84 32.50
C ASN A 26 -12.24 -10.00 33.04
N ILE A 27 -11.72 -8.94 33.69
CA ILE A 27 -10.37 -8.91 34.26
C ILE A 27 -10.16 -10.06 35.25
N ARG A 28 -11.17 -10.39 36.06
CA ARG A 28 -11.07 -11.40 37.13
C ARG A 28 -11.13 -12.84 36.61
N GLY A 29 -11.25 -13.03 35.30
CA GLY A 29 -11.32 -14.37 34.69
C GLY A 29 -12.62 -15.12 34.95
N GLU A 30 -13.70 -14.42 35.30
CA GLU A 30 -15.01 -15.05 35.50
C GLU A 30 -15.69 -15.33 34.15
N ARG A 31 -16.05 -16.59 33.91
CA ARG A 31 -16.80 -17.00 32.70
C ARG A 31 -18.28 -16.68 32.88
N SER A 32 -18.86 -15.92 31.97
CA SER A 32 -20.31 -15.66 31.99
C SER A 32 -20.90 -15.53 30.59
N HIS A 33 -22.20 -15.78 30.49
CA HIS A 33 -22.96 -15.50 29.27
C HIS A 33 -23.15 -14.00 29.03
N ALA A 34 -23.08 -13.19 30.11
CA ALA A 34 -23.16 -11.73 30.01
C ALA A 34 -22.05 -11.15 29.11
N ILE A 35 -20.83 -11.68 29.17
CA ILE A 35 -19.71 -11.25 28.30
C ILE A 35 -20.03 -11.52 26.82
N VAL A 36 -20.61 -12.68 26.51
CA VAL A 36 -21.00 -13.03 25.14
C VAL A 36 -22.10 -12.10 24.63
N LYS A 37 -23.14 -11.87 25.45
CA LYS A 37 -24.22 -10.93 25.12
C LYS A 37 -23.70 -9.51 24.91
N GLN A 38 -22.84 -9.03 25.80
CA GLN A 38 -22.22 -7.71 25.68
C GLN A 38 -21.34 -7.59 24.42
N GLY A 39 -20.63 -8.65 24.03
CA GLY A 39 -19.93 -8.69 22.75
C GLY A 39 -20.87 -8.48 21.57
N VAL A 40 -22.01 -9.18 21.54
CA VAL A 40 -23.05 -8.97 20.52
C VAL A 40 -23.61 -7.55 20.59
N ASP A 41 -23.90 -7.02 21.78
CA ASP A 41 -24.40 -5.64 21.95
C ASP A 41 -23.41 -4.59 21.41
N VAL A 42 -22.09 -4.77 21.62
CA VAL A 42 -21.04 -3.92 21.02
C VAL A 42 -21.14 -3.95 19.50
N LEU A 43 -21.29 -5.13 18.90
CA LEU A 43 -21.40 -5.30 17.47
C LEU A 43 -22.66 -4.58 16.91
N LEU A 44 -23.80 -4.65 17.62
CA LEU A 44 -25.04 -3.97 17.20
C LEU A 44 -24.90 -2.45 17.17
N ASN A 45 -24.09 -1.89 18.08
CA ASN A 45 -23.86 -0.45 18.19
C ASN A 45 -22.76 0.07 17.25
N LEU A 46 -22.18 -0.78 16.41
CA LEU A 46 -21.21 -0.40 15.36
C LEU A 46 -21.80 -0.43 13.95
N VAL A 47 -23.11 -0.72 13.82
CA VAL A 47 -23.79 -0.91 12.52
C VAL A 47 -23.73 0.33 11.63
N HIS A 48 -23.73 1.54 12.19
CA HIS A 48 -23.61 2.78 11.41
C HIS A 48 -22.26 2.94 10.70
N ARG A 49 -21.25 2.15 11.09
CA ARG A 49 -19.95 2.06 10.41
C ARG A 49 -19.87 0.94 9.38
N GLY A 50 -20.94 0.17 9.18
CA GLY A 50 -21.02 -0.92 8.21
C GLY A 50 -21.84 -0.54 6.97
N ALA A 51 -21.56 -1.19 5.85
CA ALA A 51 -22.37 -1.14 4.65
C ALA A 51 -23.45 -2.23 4.67
N SER A 52 -24.51 -2.00 3.90
CA SER A 52 -25.43 -3.05 3.47
C SER A 52 -25.17 -3.30 1.98
N GLY A 53 -25.21 -4.55 1.55
CA GLY A 53 -24.99 -4.94 0.16
C GLY A 53 -26.10 -4.47 -0.78
N CYS A 54 -26.13 -5.03 -2.00
CA CYS A 54 -27.14 -4.69 -3.01
C CYS A 54 -28.58 -5.00 -2.57
N ASP A 55 -28.76 -5.88 -1.58
CA ASP A 55 -30.00 -6.04 -0.83
C ASP A 55 -29.80 -5.58 0.64
N PRO A 56 -30.83 -4.99 1.26
CA PRO A 56 -30.74 -4.42 2.62
C PRO A 56 -30.64 -5.49 3.73
N LEU A 57 -30.66 -6.79 3.40
CA LEU A 57 -30.61 -7.91 4.34
C LEU A 57 -29.29 -8.69 4.29
N THR A 58 -28.37 -8.30 3.41
CA THR A 58 -27.06 -8.90 3.22
C THR A 58 -26.00 -7.90 3.69
N GLY A 59 -25.34 -8.19 4.81
CA GLY A 59 -24.19 -7.42 5.28
C GLY A 59 -22.88 -8.05 4.79
N ASP A 60 -21.79 -7.27 4.76
CA ASP A 60 -20.49 -7.71 4.18
C ASP A 60 -19.70 -8.70 5.05
N GLY A 61 -20.15 -8.92 6.29
CA GLY A 61 -19.59 -9.91 7.20
C GLY A 61 -19.64 -9.46 8.66
N ALA A 62 -20.02 -10.37 9.55
CA ALA A 62 -19.99 -10.13 10.99
C ALA A 62 -19.61 -11.42 11.73
N GLY A 63 -18.99 -11.26 12.90
CA GLY A 63 -18.59 -12.40 13.69
C GLY A 63 -18.17 -12.08 15.12
N ILE A 64 -18.02 -13.16 15.88
CA ILE A 64 -17.61 -13.17 17.28
C ILE A 64 -16.65 -14.35 17.52
N LEU A 65 -15.55 -14.08 18.21
CA LEU A 65 -14.63 -15.06 18.76
C LEU A 65 -14.81 -15.09 20.28
N VAL A 66 -14.93 -16.29 20.83
CA VAL A 66 -15.11 -16.57 22.25
C VAL A 66 -14.28 -17.77 22.65
N GLN A 67 -14.04 -17.93 23.95
CA GLN A 67 -13.49 -19.19 24.47
C GLN A 67 -14.45 -20.36 24.26
N ILE A 68 -13.90 -21.58 24.13
CA ILE A 68 -14.68 -22.80 23.95
C ILE A 68 -15.67 -23.00 25.11
N PRO A 69 -16.97 -23.11 24.82
CA PRO A 69 -18.03 -23.23 25.83
C PRO A 69 -18.23 -24.71 26.24
N HIS A 70 -17.36 -25.21 27.12
CA HIS A 70 -17.34 -26.64 27.48
C HIS A 70 -18.69 -27.17 28.01
N GLU A 71 -19.42 -26.39 28.83
CA GLU A 71 -20.73 -26.79 29.36
C GLU A 71 -21.74 -27.00 28.22
N LEU A 72 -21.84 -26.03 27.30
CA LEU A 72 -22.71 -26.12 26.12
C LEU A 72 -22.37 -27.32 25.23
N LEU A 73 -21.07 -27.55 24.97
CA LEU A 73 -20.63 -28.65 24.10
C LEU A 73 -20.86 -30.01 24.73
N THR A 74 -20.71 -30.13 26.05
CA THR A 74 -20.99 -31.38 26.78
C THR A 74 -22.47 -31.72 26.70
N GLU A 75 -23.36 -30.73 26.82
CA GLU A 75 -24.80 -30.95 26.65
C GLU A 75 -25.18 -31.26 25.20
N ALA A 76 -24.62 -30.51 24.24
CA ALA A 76 -24.97 -30.65 22.83
C ALA A 76 -24.40 -31.91 22.16
N CYS A 77 -23.37 -32.53 22.76
CA CYS A 77 -22.73 -33.76 22.28
C CYS A 77 -23.03 -34.96 23.18
N ASP A 78 -24.28 -35.10 23.63
CA ASP A 78 -24.75 -36.15 24.56
C ASP A 78 -24.33 -37.60 24.21
N LYS A 79 -24.13 -37.90 22.92
CA LYS A 79 -23.70 -39.21 22.41
C LYS A 79 -22.21 -39.50 22.58
N VAL A 80 -21.38 -38.51 22.91
CA VAL A 80 -19.93 -38.66 23.01
C VAL A 80 -19.39 -37.96 24.26
N LYS A 81 -18.67 -38.71 25.11
CA LYS A 81 -18.05 -38.13 26.31
C LYS A 81 -16.85 -37.25 25.92
N LEU A 82 -17.01 -35.94 26.11
CA LEU A 82 -15.92 -34.98 25.91
C LEU A 82 -14.87 -35.07 27.05
N PRO A 83 -13.57 -34.96 26.73
CA PRO A 83 -12.52 -34.75 27.72
C PRO A 83 -12.68 -33.41 28.46
N GLU A 84 -11.89 -33.24 29.53
CA GLU A 84 -11.76 -31.95 30.23
C GLU A 84 -11.26 -30.83 29.30
N PRO A 85 -11.60 -29.55 29.57
CA PRO A 85 -11.08 -28.41 28.83
C PRO A 85 -9.55 -28.46 28.66
N GLY A 86 -9.05 -28.11 27.47
CA GLY A 86 -7.62 -28.18 27.12
C GLY A 86 -7.14 -29.57 26.69
N ARG A 87 -7.93 -30.64 26.89
CA ARG A 87 -7.65 -32.01 26.39
C ARG A 87 -8.43 -32.36 25.12
N TYR A 88 -9.23 -31.43 24.61
CA TYR A 88 -9.87 -31.53 23.32
C TYR A 88 -9.95 -30.15 22.66
N GLY A 89 -9.94 -30.14 21.33
CA GLY A 89 -10.11 -28.97 20.48
C GLY A 89 -11.39 -29.07 19.67
N VAL A 90 -11.87 -27.91 19.24
CA VAL A 90 -13.07 -27.76 18.43
C VAL A 90 -12.72 -26.96 17.19
N GLY A 91 -13.07 -27.50 16.02
CA GLY A 91 -12.95 -26.82 14.75
C GLY A 91 -14.31 -26.41 14.22
N SER A 92 -14.54 -25.14 13.94
CA SER A 92 -15.67 -24.72 13.10
C SER A 92 -15.27 -24.95 11.65
N VAL A 93 -16.09 -25.63 10.85
CA VAL A 93 -15.76 -26.00 9.47
C VAL A 93 -16.92 -25.62 8.56
N PHE A 94 -16.61 -24.83 7.53
CA PHE A 94 -17.50 -24.53 6.41
C PHE A 94 -17.35 -25.63 5.36
N LEU A 95 -18.48 -26.17 4.92
CA LEU A 95 -18.55 -27.32 4.03
C LEU A 95 -19.58 -27.06 2.91
N PRO A 96 -19.43 -27.68 1.74
CA PRO A 96 -20.42 -27.57 0.68
C PRO A 96 -21.75 -28.22 1.06
N ARG A 97 -22.85 -27.71 0.50
CA ARG A 97 -24.20 -28.25 0.70
C ARG A 97 -24.39 -29.66 0.15
N ASN A 98 -23.64 -30.02 -0.89
CA ASN A 98 -23.71 -31.36 -1.48
C ASN A 98 -23.15 -32.40 -0.49
N LYS A 99 -23.99 -33.37 -0.10
CA LYS A 99 -23.64 -34.38 0.92
C LYS A 99 -22.41 -35.21 0.55
N THR A 100 -22.23 -35.55 -0.73
CA THR A 100 -21.11 -36.39 -1.21
C THR A 100 -19.81 -35.61 -1.22
N GLN A 101 -19.82 -34.38 -1.73
CA GLN A 101 -18.65 -33.48 -1.68
C GLN A 101 -18.24 -33.21 -0.23
N ARG A 102 -19.22 -32.91 0.63
CA ARG A 102 -19.02 -32.71 2.07
C ARG A 102 -18.37 -33.91 2.74
N ALA A 103 -18.85 -35.13 2.50
CA ALA A 103 -18.26 -36.34 3.10
C ALA A 103 -16.80 -36.53 2.71
N ARG A 104 -16.43 -36.26 1.45
CA ARG A 104 -15.04 -36.34 0.98
C ARG A 104 -14.14 -35.29 1.64
N LEU A 105 -14.62 -34.06 1.78
CA LEU A 105 -13.85 -32.99 2.44
C LEU A 105 -13.72 -33.23 3.96
N LYS A 106 -14.74 -33.81 4.60
CA LYS A 106 -14.65 -34.28 5.99
C LYS A 106 -13.58 -35.36 6.14
N GLN A 107 -13.48 -36.30 5.19
CA GLN A 107 -12.44 -37.32 5.23
C GLN A 107 -11.03 -36.71 5.22
N ILE A 108 -10.79 -35.62 4.48
CA ILE A 108 -9.48 -34.95 4.44
C ILE A 108 -9.03 -34.52 5.83
N ILE A 109 -9.89 -33.85 6.59
CA ILE A 109 -9.54 -33.40 7.95
C ILE A 109 -9.43 -34.57 8.92
N GLU A 110 -10.27 -35.60 8.81
CA GLU A 110 -10.18 -36.82 9.62
C GLU A 110 -8.83 -37.54 9.40
N ASP A 111 -8.40 -37.66 8.14
CA ASP A 111 -7.10 -38.22 7.78
C ASP A 111 -5.95 -37.40 8.35
N LYS A 112 -6.08 -36.06 8.40
CA LYS A 112 -5.03 -35.17 8.93
C LYS A 112 -4.94 -35.26 10.45
N ILE A 113 -6.09 -35.34 11.13
CA ILE A 113 -6.16 -35.58 12.59
C ILE A 113 -5.41 -36.87 12.94
N ALA A 114 -5.72 -37.96 12.23
CA ALA A 114 -5.04 -39.25 12.43
C ALA A 114 -3.55 -39.18 12.06
N GLY A 115 -3.21 -38.50 10.96
CA GLY A 115 -1.83 -38.34 10.47
C GLY A 115 -0.91 -37.59 11.43
N THR A 116 -1.44 -36.68 12.24
CA THR A 116 -0.71 -35.98 13.31
C THR A 116 -0.78 -36.70 14.68
N GLY A 117 -1.29 -37.93 14.71
CA GLY A 117 -1.41 -38.75 15.92
C GLY A 117 -2.49 -38.29 16.90
N GLN A 118 -3.40 -37.40 16.50
CA GLN A 118 -4.51 -36.94 17.33
C GLN A 118 -5.75 -37.84 17.13
N ARG A 119 -6.74 -37.75 18.01
CA ARG A 119 -7.93 -38.62 17.97
C ARG A 119 -9.16 -37.86 17.51
N LEU A 120 -9.85 -38.31 16.47
CA LEU A 120 -11.18 -37.81 16.14
C LEU A 120 -12.18 -38.26 17.23
N ILE A 121 -12.84 -37.31 17.89
CA ILE A 121 -13.92 -37.58 18.85
C ILE A 121 -15.25 -37.69 18.11
N GLY A 122 -15.50 -36.79 17.16
CA GLY A 122 -16.72 -36.82 16.35
C GLY A 122 -17.02 -35.47 15.69
N TRP A 123 -18.21 -35.38 15.12
CA TRP A 123 -18.75 -34.17 14.50
C TRP A 123 -20.06 -33.75 15.17
N ARG A 124 -20.20 -32.45 15.42
CA ARG A 124 -21.42 -31.80 15.87
C ARG A 124 -21.98 -30.97 14.73
N GLN A 125 -23.24 -31.20 14.38
CA GLN A 125 -23.94 -30.28 13.47
C GLN A 125 -24.27 -29.00 14.25
N LEU A 126 -23.80 -27.86 13.77
CA LEU A 126 -24.04 -26.58 14.43
C LEU A 126 -25.50 -26.15 14.14
N PRO A 127 -26.31 -25.83 15.16
CA PRO A 127 -27.63 -25.27 14.92
C PRO A 127 -27.47 -23.89 14.26
N VAL A 128 -28.11 -23.71 13.10
CA VAL A 128 -28.16 -22.45 12.36
C VAL A 128 -29.57 -22.14 11.90
N ASN A 129 -29.93 -20.85 11.82
CA ASN A 129 -31.22 -20.39 11.30
C ASN A 129 -31.03 -19.59 9.99
N GLU A 130 -31.11 -20.29 8.85
CA GLU A 130 -30.94 -19.67 7.53
C GLU A 130 -32.08 -18.70 7.14
N GLU A 131 -33.22 -18.71 7.85
CA GLU A 131 -34.36 -17.83 7.54
C GLU A 131 -34.03 -16.35 7.75
N VAL A 132 -33.05 -16.06 8.62
CA VAL A 132 -32.59 -14.69 8.93
C VAL A 132 -31.75 -14.08 7.79
N LEU A 133 -31.17 -14.93 6.93
CA LEU A 133 -30.29 -14.49 5.84
C LEU A 133 -31.07 -13.85 4.69
N GLY A 134 -30.48 -12.80 4.10
CA GLY A 134 -30.89 -12.29 2.79
C GLY A 134 -30.69 -13.32 1.67
N PRO A 135 -31.37 -13.17 0.51
CA PRO A 135 -31.31 -14.14 -0.59
C PRO A 135 -29.88 -14.44 -1.08
N VAL A 136 -29.04 -13.41 -1.19
CA VAL A 136 -27.65 -13.54 -1.67
C VAL A 136 -26.80 -14.34 -0.67
N ALA A 137 -26.85 -13.97 0.61
CA ALA A 137 -26.14 -14.68 1.66
C ALA A 137 -26.62 -16.12 1.83
N ARG A 138 -27.94 -16.37 1.71
CA ARG A 138 -28.52 -17.71 1.81
C ARG A 138 -28.08 -18.61 0.66
N ALA A 139 -28.01 -18.10 -0.56
CA ALA A 139 -27.58 -18.86 -1.72
C ALA A 139 -26.12 -19.32 -1.63
N SER A 140 -25.27 -18.52 -0.97
CA SER A 140 -23.85 -18.82 -0.77
C SER A 140 -23.53 -19.50 0.57
N ALA A 141 -24.52 -19.69 1.45
CA ALA A 141 -24.30 -20.17 2.81
C ALA A 141 -23.75 -21.62 2.84
N PRO A 142 -22.59 -21.85 3.48
CA PRO A 142 -22.03 -23.18 3.64
C PRO A 142 -22.84 -23.97 4.68
N VAL A 143 -22.67 -25.30 4.67
CA VAL A 143 -23.06 -26.12 5.82
C VAL A 143 -21.97 -25.97 6.88
N ILE A 144 -22.38 -25.63 8.10
CA ILE A 144 -21.45 -25.38 9.21
C ILE A 144 -21.52 -26.56 10.17
N GLU A 145 -20.38 -27.23 10.35
CA GLU A 145 -20.24 -28.33 11.31
C GLU A 145 -19.03 -28.10 12.20
N GLN A 146 -19.08 -28.61 13.42
CA GLN A 146 -17.97 -28.57 14.37
C GLN A 146 -17.29 -29.94 14.45
N VAL A 147 -16.00 -29.99 14.18
CA VAL A 147 -15.17 -31.19 14.41
C VAL A 147 -14.61 -31.16 15.83
N LEU A 148 -14.64 -32.31 16.51
CA LEU A 148 -14.13 -32.49 17.87
C LEU A 148 -12.88 -33.35 17.82
N VAL A 149 -11.75 -32.82 18.30
CA VAL A 149 -10.44 -33.47 18.26
C VAL A 149 -9.93 -33.69 19.67
N GLY A 150 -9.63 -34.93 20.04
CA GLY A 150 -9.04 -35.28 21.33
C GLY A 150 -7.53 -35.26 21.28
N SER A 151 -6.93 -34.69 22.32
CA SER A 151 -5.48 -34.58 22.46
C SER A 151 -4.86 -35.93 22.82
N THR A 152 -3.74 -36.25 22.17
CA THR A 152 -2.78 -37.27 22.60
C THR A 152 -1.48 -36.65 23.14
N CYS A 153 -1.42 -35.32 23.20
CA CYS A 153 -0.26 -34.56 23.68
C CYS A 153 -0.25 -34.45 25.21
N GLU A 154 0.94 -34.26 25.79
CA GLU A 154 1.12 -34.11 27.24
C GLU A 154 0.61 -32.76 27.75
N ASP A 155 0.77 -31.71 26.96
CA ASP A 155 0.40 -30.34 27.30
C ASP A 155 -0.48 -29.66 26.23
N GLU A 156 -1.18 -28.61 26.65
CA GLU A 156 -2.11 -27.85 25.82
C GLU A 156 -1.42 -27.03 24.73
N VAL A 157 -0.19 -26.54 24.95
CA VAL A 157 0.52 -25.68 23.97
C VAL A 157 0.95 -26.52 22.77
N THR A 158 1.51 -27.71 23.02
CA THR A 158 1.83 -28.67 21.96
C THR A 158 0.56 -29.08 21.21
N PHE A 159 -0.55 -29.27 21.93
CA PHE A 159 -1.82 -29.61 21.29
C PHE A 159 -2.37 -28.50 20.39
N GLU A 160 -2.33 -27.23 20.83
CA GLU A 160 -2.68 -26.07 20.00
C GLU A 160 -1.83 -26.02 18.72
N SER A 161 -0.52 -26.26 18.83
CA SER A 161 0.38 -26.33 17.66
C SER A 161 -0.01 -27.46 16.70
N LYS A 162 -0.40 -28.64 17.21
CA LYS A 162 -0.91 -29.73 16.36
C LYS A 162 -2.22 -29.39 15.67
N LEU A 163 -3.15 -28.71 16.36
CA LEU A 163 -4.40 -28.25 15.78
C LEU A 163 -4.16 -27.24 14.64
N PHE A 164 -3.22 -26.31 14.81
CA PHE A 164 -2.76 -25.40 13.76
C PHE A 164 -2.23 -26.16 12.53
N VAL A 165 -1.35 -27.14 12.73
CA VAL A 165 -0.80 -27.98 11.65
C VAL A 165 -1.90 -28.76 10.94
N ILE A 166 -2.80 -29.42 11.69
CA ILE A 166 -3.95 -30.16 11.13
C ILE A 166 -4.78 -29.25 10.23
N ARG A 167 -5.11 -28.05 10.71
CA ARG A 167 -5.91 -27.08 9.95
C ARG A 167 -5.23 -26.70 8.65
N LYS A 168 -3.99 -26.21 8.71
CA LYS A 168 -3.22 -25.78 7.54
C LYS A 168 -3.07 -26.93 6.53
N TRP A 169 -2.80 -28.13 7.03
CA TRP A 169 -2.66 -29.31 6.18
C TRP A 169 -3.98 -29.70 5.50
N ALA A 170 -5.10 -29.65 6.23
CA ALA A 170 -6.41 -29.96 5.69
C ALA A 170 -6.87 -28.93 4.64
N GLU A 171 -6.76 -27.63 4.93
CA GLU A 171 -7.10 -26.55 4.01
C GLU A 171 -6.26 -26.63 2.72
N ARG A 172 -4.95 -26.85 2.84
CA ARG A 172 -4.07 -27.05 1.69
C ARG A 172 -4.48 -28.28 0.87
N THR A 173 -4.68 -29.42 1.54
CA THR A 173 -5.05 -30.67 0.85
C THR A 173 -6.38 -30.53 0.13
N ALA A 174 -7.37 -29.86 0.73
CA ALA A 174 -8.65 -29.59 0.09
C ALA A 174 -8.47 -28.74 -1.17
N ARG A 175 -7.74 -27.61 -1.07
CA ARG A 175 -7.47 -26.72 -2.22
C ARG A 175 -6.73 -27.43 -3.36
N GLU A 176 -5.74 -28.25 -3.05
CA GLU A 176 -4.93 -28.96 -4.04
C GLU A 176 -5.60 -30.25 -4.58
N SER A 177 -6.71 -30.70 -3.97
CA SER A 177 -7.35 -31.97 -4.33
C SER A 177 -8.09 -31.97 -5.68
N GLY A 178 -8.44 -30.79 -6.20
CA GLY A 178 -9.32 -30.66 -7.37
C GLY A 178 -10.74 -31.19 -7.15
N LEU A 179 -11.14 -31.46 -5.90
CA LEU A 179 -12.50 -31.90 -5.58
C LEU A 179 -13.49 -30.74 -5.79
N GLU A 180 -14.63 -31.04 -6.42
CA GLU A 180 -15.74 -30.09 -6.47
C GLU A 180 -16.19 -29.67 -5.06
N GLY A 181 -16.43 -28.38 -4.85
CA GLY A 181 -16.81 -27.81 -3.56
C GLY A 181 -15.64 -27.53 -2.60
N ALA A 182 -14.38 -27.78 -3.02
CA ALA A 182 -13.20 -27.45 -2.23
C ALA A 182 -13.02 -25.93 -2.01
N ASP A 183 -13.57 -25.10 -2.90
CA ASP A 183 -13.66 -23.64 -2.78
C ASP A 183 -14.52 -23.19 -1.59
N GLN A 184 -15.46 -24.04 -1.13
CA GLN A 184 -16.29 -23.79 0.05
C GLN A 184 -15.72 -24.37 1.35
N PHE A 185 -14.59 -25.08 1.27
CA PHE A 185 -13.94 -25.69 2.43
C PHE A 185 -13.05 -24.68 3.15
N TYR A 186 -13.49 -24.23 4.32
CA TYR A 186 -12.76 -23.26 5.12
C TYR A 186 -12.91 -23.56 6.61
N ILE A 187 -11.85 -23.38 7.40
CA ILE A 187 -11.87 -23.64 8.85
C ILE A 187 -11.70 -22.31 9.59
N PRO A 188 -12.79 -21.61 9.98
CA PRO A 188 -12.71 -20.35 10.73
C PRO A 188 -11.82 -20.43 11.96
N SER A 189 -11.86 -21.53 12.70
CA SER A 189 -11.03 -21.76 13.88
C SER A 189 -10.88 -23.27 14.11
N LEU A 190 -9.72 -23.72 14.58
CA LEU A 190 -9.49 -25.06 15.12
C LEU A 190 -8.52 -24.94 16.30
N SER A 191 -9.06 -24.93 17.51
CA SER A 191 -8.32 -24.66 18.75
C SER A 191 -8.97 -25.39 19.93
N ALA A 192 -8.22 -25.57 21.02
CA ALA A 192 -8.64 -26.02 22.35
C ALA A 192 -8.98 -24.85 23.29
N ARG A 193 -8.79 -23.60 22.85
CA ARG A 193 -9.03 -22.38 23.62
C ARG A 193 -10.18 -21.57 23.07
N THR A 194 -10.18 -21.29 21.76
CA THR A 194 -11.10 -20.35 21.12
C THR A 194 -11.94 -21.00 20.04
N ILE A 195 -13.09 -20.37 19.75
CA ILE A 195 -13.96 -20.75 18.63
C ILE A 195 -14.57 -19.50 18.01
N VAL A 196 -14.67 -19.50 16.68
CA VAL A 196 -15.18 -18.38 15.89
C VAL A 196 -16.55 -18.71 15.32
N TYR A 197 -17.52 -17.81 15.57
CA TYR A 197 -18.84 -17.78 14.95
C TYR A 197 -18.90 -16.56 14.04
N LYS A 198 -18.83 -16.78 12.73
CA LYS A 198 -18.83 -15.71 11.74
C LYS A 198 -19.62 -16.10 10.50
N GLY A 199 -19.98 -15.12 9.68
CA GLY A 199 -20.60 -15.39 8.41
C GLY A 199 -20.97 -14.11 7.69
N LEU A 200 -21.62 -14.29 6.55
CA LEU A 200 -22.11 -13.19 5.75
C LEU A 200 -23.42 -12.64 6.31
N LEU A 201 -23.30 -11.81 7.33
CA LEU A 201 -24.36 -11.39 8.23
C LEU A 201 -24.27 -9.89 8.50
N LEU A 202 -25.43 -9.23 8.61
CA LEU A 202 -25.51 -7.98 9.37
C LEU A 202 -25.27 -8.29 10.86
N ALA A 203 -24.71 -7.34 11.60
CA ALA A 203 -24.50 -7.47 13.05
C ALA A 203 -25.75 -7.97 13.80
N GLN A 204 -26.93 -7.44 13.44
CA GLN A 204 -28.23 -7.78 14.03
C GLN A 204 -28.67 -9.22 13.78
N GLN A 205 -28.14 -9.86 12.75
CA GLN A 205 -28.50 -11.23 12.37
C GLN A 205 -27.63 -12.26 13.09
N LEU A 206 -26.49 -11.89 13.67
CA LEU A 206 -25.50 -12.83 14.21
C LEU A 206 -26.09 -13.79 15.27
N ALA A 207 -26.70 -13.23 16.32
CA ALA A 207 -27.31 -14.04 17.38
C ALA A 207 -28.54 -14.81 16.89
N GLY A 208 -29.27 -14.29 15.90
CA GLY A 208 -30.42 -14.97 15.30
C GLY A 208 -30.02 -16.15 14.41
N PHE A 209 -28.91 -16.02 13.67
CA PHE A 209 -28.37 -17.06 12.80
C PHE A 209 -27.68 -18.19 13.59
N TYR A 210 -27.00 -17.88 14.70
CA TYR A 210 -26.37 -18.85 15.59
C TYR A 210 -27.09 -18.94 16.95
N PRO A 211 -28.12 -19.81 17.11
CA PRO A 211 -28.82 -20.01 18.37
C PRO A 211 -27.93 -20.33 19.59
N ASP A 212 -26.78 -20.96 19.37
CA ASP A 212 -25.78 -21.21 20.42
C ASP A 212 -25.38 -19.93 21.17
N LEU A 213 -25.30 -18.78 20.48
CA LEU A 213 -24.95 -17.49 21.07
C LEU A 213 -26.01 -16.95 22.03
N GLN A 214 -27.24 -17.48 21.98
CA GLN A 214 -28.33 -17.12 22.90
C GLN A 214 -28.46 -18.12 24.06
N ASN A 215 -27.73 -19.24 24.04
CA ASN A 215 -27.82 -20.26 25.07
C ASN A 215 -27.09 -19.80 26.35
N PRO A 216 -27.72 -19.84 27.54
CA PRO A 216 -27.08 -19.45 28.80
C PRO A 216 -25.81 -20.24 29.17
N LEU A 217 -25.60 -21.42 28.59
CA LEU A 217 -24.39 -22.24 28.76
C LEU A 217 -23.21 -21.76 27.88
N MET A 218 -23.47 -20.84 26.95
CA MET A 218 -22.46 -20.15 26.16
C MET A 218 -21.73 -19.12 27.03
N LYS A 219 -20.79 -19.58 27.87
CA LYS A 219 -20.05 -18.73 28.81
C LYS A 219 -18.62 -18.51 28.35
N SER A 220 -18.15 -17.26 28.46
CA SER A 220 -16.78 -16.89 28.13
C SER A 220 -16.23 -15.81 29.08
N ARG A 221 -14.90 -15.72 29.20
CA ARG A 221 -14.22 -14.61 29.90
C ARG A 221 -14.01 -13.40 28.98
N LEU A 222 -13.96 -13.66 27.67
CA LEU A 222 -13.68 -12.66 26.64
C LEU A 222 -14.58 -12.91 25.42
N ALA A 223 -14.87 -11.84 24.69
CA ALA A 223 -15.56 -11.86 23.41
C ALA A 223 -14.92 -10.81 22.51
N LEU A 224 -14.36 -11.23 21.38
CA LEU A 224 -13.83 -10.37 20.33
C LEU A 224 -14.84 -10.33 19.19
N VAL A 225 -15.24 -9.14 18.76
CA VAL A 225 -16.26 -8.95 17.72
C VAL A 225 -15.77 -8.04 16.61
N HIS A 226 -16.35 -8.24 15.43
CA HIS A 226 -16.01 -7.48 14.27
C HIS A 226 -17.17 -7.39 13.28
N GLN A 227 -17.35 -6.20 12.69
CA GLN A 227 -18.24 -5.96 11.56
C GLN A 227 -17.45 -5.40 10.38
N ARG A 228 -17.60 -6.05 9.22
CA ARG A 228 -16.92 -5.70 7.98
C ARG A 228 -17.71 -4.67 7.17
N PHE A 229 -16.99 -3.73 6.56
CA PHE A 229 -17.45 -2.86 5.46
C PHE A 229 -16.52 -3.16 4.28
N SER A 230 -17.03 -3.85 3.27
CA SER A 230 -16.22 -4.07 2.08
C SER A 230 -16.40 -2.91 1.10
N THR A 231 -15.30 -2.40 0.56
CA THR A 231 -15.37 -1.33 -0.43
C THR A 231 -15.88 -1.81 -1.79
N ASN A 232 -15.76 -3.12 -2.11
CA ASN A 232 -16.46 -3.80 -3.22
C ASN A 232 -16.17 -5.32 -3.32
N THR A 233 -15.76 -6.03 -2.27
CA THR A 233 -15.58 -7.49 -2.42
C THR A 233 -16.94 -8.12 -2.69
N PHE A 234 -17.00 -9.10 -3.58
CA PHE A 234 -18.15 -10.00 -3.57
C PHE A 234 -18.14 -10.68 -2.20
N PRO A 235 -19.14 -10.43 -1.36
CA PRO A 235 -19.03 -10.84 0.02
C PRO A 235 -18.93 -12.36 0.12
N THR A 236 -17.86 -12.86 0.75
CA THR A 236 -17.68 -14.29 1.01
C THR A 236 -17.68 -14.60 2.49
N TRP A 237 -18.05 -15.85 2.83
CA TRP A 237 -18.23 -16.26 4.23
C TRP A 237 -16.90 -16.35 4.96
N GLU A 238 -15.85 -16.73 4.27
CA GLU A 238 -14.49 -16.92 4.79
C GLU A 238 -13.78 -15.60 5.13
N LEU A 239 -14.10 -14.51 4.41
CA LEU A 239 -13.51 -13.17 4.62
C LEU A 239 -14.17 -12.37 5.75
N ALA A 240 -15.32 -12.83 6.26
CA ALA A 240 -15.85 -12.28 7.51
C ALA A 240 -14.82 -12.44 8.64
N GLN A 241 -14.87 -11.54 9.62
CA GLN A 241 -13.97 -11.51 10.77
C GLN A 241 -14.77 -11.66 12.08
N PRO A 242 -14.13 -12.01 13.22
CA PRO A 242 -12.69 -12.18 13.46
C PRO A 242 -12.04 -13.32 12.67
N PHE A 243 -10.72 -13.25 12.49
CA PHE A 243 -9.90 -14.40 12.13
C PHE A 243 -9.53 -15.20 13.38
N ARG A 244 -8.41 -15.91 13.37
CA ARG A 244 -8.11 -16.91 14.42
C ARG A 244 -7.54 -16.28 15.67
N LEU A 245 -6.76 -15.23 15.49
CA LEU A 245 -6.16 -14.45 16.56
C LEU A 245 -6.58 -12.98 16.48
N ILE A 246 -6.78 -12.47 15.27
CA ILE A 246 -6.91 -11.02 15.02
C ILE A 246 -8.30 -10.65 14.48
N ALA A 247 -8.79 -9.50 14.94
CA ALA A 247 -9.78 -8.69 14.24
C ALA A 247 -9.14 -7.34 13.90
N HIS A 248 -9.23 -6.94 12.63
CA HIS A 248 -8.54 -5.80 12.06
C HIS A 248 -9.54 -4.79 11.50
N ASN A 249 -9.46 -3.56 12.01
CA ASN A 249 -10.12 -2.41 11.43
C ASN A 249 -9.07 -1.51 10.78
N GLY A 250 -9.07 -1.47 9.45
CA GLY A 250 -8.15 -0.67 8.65
C GLY A 250 -7.70 -1.43 7.41
N GLU A 251 -6.56 -1.04 6.85
CA GLU A 251 -5.99 -1.59 5.63
C GLU A 251 -4.47 -1.68 5.74
N ILE A 252 -3.87 -2.82 5.38
CA ILE A 252 -2.41 -2.96 5.29
C ILE A 252 -1.93 -2.56 3.89
N ASN A 253 -1.46 -1.33 3.75
CA ASN A 253 -1.04 -0.76 2.46
C ASN A 253 0.29 -1.33 1.92
N THR A 254 1.02 -2.10 2.73
CA THR A 254 2.25 -2.79 2.34
C THR A 254 2.07 -4.28 2.05
N VAL A 255 0.84 -4.79 2.09
CA VAL A 255 0.54 -6.25 2.05
C VAL A 255 1.21 -6.96 0.89
N ARG A 256 1.24 -6.37 -0.31
CA ARG A 256 1.86 -6.99 -1.50
C ARG A 256 3.35 -7.29 -1.29
N GLY A 257 4.09 -6.33 -0.73
CA GLY A 257 5.50 -6.52 -0.36
C GLY A 257 5.65 -7.56 0.75
N ASN A 258 4.83 -7.44 1.79
CA ASN A 258 4.86 -8.35 2.93
C ASN A 258 4.61 -9.81 2.53
N GLU A 259 3.64 -10.06 1.66
CA GLU A 259 3.36 -11.39 1.12
C GLU A 259 4.53 -11.94 0.33
N ALA A 260 5.14 -11.12 -0.54
CA ALA A 260 6.27 -11.53 -1.34
C ALA A 260 7.46 -11.93 -0.46
N TRP A 261 7.84 -11.09 0.51
CA TRP A 261 8.93 -11.37 1.43
C TRP A 261 8.65 -12.61 2.29
N MET A 262 7.43 -12.77 2.80
CA MET A 262 7.04 -13.96 3.55
C MET A 262 7.19 -15.23 2.70
N ARG A 263 6.69 -15.25 1.45
CA ARG A 263 6.87 -16.40 0.54
C ARG A 263 8.34 -16.74 0.30
N ALA A 264 9.21 -15.74 0.25
CA ALA A 264 10.65 -15.97 0.11
C ALA A 264 11.29 -16.54 1.39
N ARG A 265 10.83 -16.10 2.58
CA ARG A 265 11.30 -16.59 3.89
C ARG A 265 10.88 -18.03 4.19
N GLU A 266 9.77 -18.51 3.62
CA GLU A 266 9.32 -19.90 3.77
C GLU A 266 10.39 -20.93 3.38
N GLN A 267 11.29 -20.57 2.46
CA GLN A 267 12.39 -21.44 2.00
C GLN A 267 13.52 -21.59 3.03
N LEU A 268 13.56 -20.71 4.04
CA LEU A 268 14.52 -20.76 5.14
C LEU A 268 14.00 -21.56 6.34
N PHE A 269 12.73 -21.98 6.33
CA PHE A 269 12.14 -22.70 7.44
C PHE A 269 12.72 -24.11 7.55
N ASP A 270 13.01 -24.52 8.78
CA ASP A 270 13.53 -25.84 9.11
C ASP A 270 12.69 -26.51 10.20
N GLY A 271 12.96 -27.80 10.43
CA GLY A 271 12.16 -28.64 11.31
C GLY A 271 12.43 -28.48 12.81
N ARG A 272 13.19 -27.48 13.28
CA ARG A 272 13.53 -27.40 14.72
C ARG A 272 12.31 -27.15 15.63
N ILE A 273 11.26 -26.49 15.14
CA ILE A 273 10.02 -26.25 15.90
C ILE A 273 8.92 -27.24 15.53
N PHE A 274 8.60 -27.34 14.23
CA PHE A 274 7.49 -28.15 13.74
C PHE A 274 7.91 -29.56 13.28
N GLY A 275 9.19 -29.93 13.38
CA GLY A 275 9.69 -31.19 12.82
C GLY A 275 9.49 -31.27 11.30
N GLU A 276 9.24 -32.49 10.82
CA GLU A 276 8.85 -32.74 9.42
C GLU A 276 7.50 -32.09 9.05
N GLU A 277 6.70 -31.65 10.03
CA GLU A 277 5.38 -31.06 9.78
C GLU A 277 5.46 -29.62 9.25
N VAL A 278 6.64 -28.99 9.26
CA VAL A 278 6.87 -27.66 8.67
C VAL A 278 6.43 -27.62 7.20
N ARG A 279 6.55 -28.72 6.46
CA ARG A 279 6.08 -28.81 5.06
C ARG A 279 4.56 -28.73 4.92
N HIS A 280 3.81 -29.04 5.97
CA HIS A 280 2.34 -29.06 5.97
C HIS A 280 1.74 -27.68 6.25
N ILE A 281 2.51 -26.75 6.81
CA ILE A 281 2.08 -25.37 7.07
C ILE A 281 2.33 -24.44 5.87
N LEU A 282 3.18 -24.85 4.93
CA LEU A 282 3.51 -24.10 3.71
C LEU A 282 2.47 -24.31 2.60
N PRO A 283 2.08 -23.27 1.83
CA PRO A 283 2.40 -21.87 2.09
C PRO A 283 1.68 -21.34 3.34
N THR A 284 2.42 -20.57 4.15
CA THR A 284 1.96 -19.94 5.39
C THR A 284 0.78 -19.03 5.10
N ILE A 285 0.93 -18.18 4.08
CA ILE A 285 -0.12 -17.30 3.61
C ILE A 285 -1.01 -18.09 2.65
N THR A 286 -2.29 -18.14 2.98
CA THR A 286 -3.31 -18.81 2.17
C THR A 286 -3.63 -17.92 0.96
N PRO A 287 -3.46 -18.40 -0.29
CA PRO A 287 -3.82 -17.61 -1.47
C PRO A 287 -5.30 -17.19 -1.46
N GLY A 288 -5.57 -15.96 -1.90
CA GLY A 288 -6.93 -15.41 -2.00
C GLY A 288 -7.51 -14.89 -0.69
N GLY A 289 -6.72 -14.80 0.38
CA GLY A 289 -7.12 -14.11 1.62
C GLY A 289 -7.07 -12.59 1.46
N SER A 290 -7.81 -11.87 2.32
CA SER A 290 -7.64 -10.42 2.47
C SER A 290 -6.33 -10.08 3.19
N ASP A 291 -5.93 -8.81 3.16
CA ASP A 291 -4.78 -8.28 3.88
C ASP A 291 -4.74 -8.68 5.37
N SER A 292 -5.90 -8.64 6.00
CA SER A 292 -6.16 -8.95 7.39
C SER A 292 -6.02 -10.46 7.65
N ALA A 293 -6.46 -11.29 6.71
CA ALA A 293 -6.29 -12.74 6.76
C ALA A 293 -4.81 -13.12 6.61
N THR A 294 -4.10 -12.43 5.72
CA THR A 294 -2.66 -12.59 5.51
C THR A 294 -1.89 -12.25 6.79
N LEU A 295 -2.21 -11.12 7.44
CA LEU A 295 -1.61 -10.73 8.72
C LEU A 295 -1.87 -11.78 9.82
N ASP A 296 -3.11 -12.28 9.95
CA ASP A 296 -3.48 -13.33 10.91
C ASP A 296 -2.70 -14.63 10.66
N ASN A 297 -2.49 -15.03 9.40
CA ASN A 297 -1.71 -16.24 9.05
C ASN A 297 -0.25 -16.14 9.51
N VAL A 298 0.39 -14.98 9.33
CA VAL A 298 1.77 -14.74 9.77
C VAL A 298 1.83 -14.63 11.29
N ALA A 299 0.89 -13.94 11.93
CA ALA A 299 0.84 -13.82 13.38
C ALA A 299 0.67 -15.18 14.06
N GLU A 300 -0.21 -16.02 13.52
CA GLU A 300 -0.45 -17.38 14.03
C GLU A 300 0.76 -18.28 13.88
N LEU A 301 1.48 -18.21 12.74
CA LEU A 301 2.75 -18.92 12.57
C LEU A 301 3.76 -18.52 13.63
N LEU A 302 3.98 -17.21 13.83
CA LEU A 302 5.00 -16.71 14.76
C LEU A 302 4.65 -17.04 16.22
N MET A 303 3.36 -17.04 16.56
CA MET A 303 2.88 -17.45 17.88
C MET A 303 3.14 -18.94 18.13
N HIS A 304 2.76 -19.81 17.19
CA HIS A 304 3.04 -21.26 17.32
C HIS A 304 4.53 -21.60 17.17
N ALA A 305 5.34 -20.69 16.63
CA ALA A 305 6.79 -20.78 16.64
C ALA A 305 7.42 -20.53 18.02
N GLY A 306 6.63 -20.07 19.01
CA GLY A 306 7.04 -19.93 20.41
C GLY A 306 7.07 -18.49 20.94
N ARG A 307 6.64 -17.50 20.15
CA ARG A 307 6.56 -16.09 20.60
C ARG A 307 5.21 -15.80 21.24
N SER A 308 5.21 -14.93 22.26
CA SER A 308 3.94 -14.45 22.82
C SER A 308 3.21 -13.57 21.79
N LEU A 309 1.88 -13.53 21.85
CA LEU A 309 1.11 -12.70 20.91
C LEU A 309 1.47 -11.21 20.98
N PRO A 310 1.73 -10.60 22.16
CA PRO A 310 2.29 -9.25 22.24
C PRO A 310 3.64 -9.06 21.54
N HIS A 311 4.56 -10.03 21.64
CA HIS A 311 5.84 -9.99 20.92
C HIS A 311 5.61 -9.99 19.42
N VAL A 312 4.75 -10.88 18.92
CA VAL A 312 4.36 -10.94 17.50
C VAL A 312 3.78 -9.60 17.03
N MET A 313 2.90 -8.98 17.81
CA MET A 313 2.34 -7.67 17.46
C MET A 313 3.41 -6.58 17.42
N MET A 314 4.39 -6.58 18.34
CA MET A 314 5.51 -5.63 18.30
C MET A 314 6.45 -5.85 17.11
N MET A 315 6.52 -7.06 16.57
CA MET A 315 7.30 -7.37 15.37
C MET A 315 6.60 -6.90 14.09
N LEU A 316 5.31 -7.21 13.96
CA LEU A 316 4.54 -6.93 12.74
C LEU A 316 4.11 -5.47 12.65
N VAL A 317 3.73 -4.87 13.79
CA VAL A 317 3.28 -3.48 13.90
C VAL A 317 4.16 -2.71 14.90
N PRO A 318 5.44 -2.46 14.57
CA PRO A 318 6.38 -1.79 15.45
C PRO A 318 6.08 -0.29 15.54
N GLU A 319 6.37 0.28 16.71
CA GLU A 319 6.36 1.72 16.94
C GLU A 319 7.28 2.47 15.97
N ALA A 320 7.04 3.77 15.79
CA ALA A 320 8.01 4.65 15.16
C ALA A 320 9.23 4.81 16.08
N TRP A 321 10.33 4.12 15.76
CA TRP A 321 11.50 4.02 16.65
C TRP A 321 12.77 4.66 16.10
N GLN A 322 12.89 4.79 14.78
CA GLN A 322 14.13 5.21 14.12
C GLN A 322 14.53 6.65 14.46
N ASN A 323 13.55 7.56 14.50
CA ASN A 323 13.75 9.00 14.69
C ASN A 323 13.26 9.50 16.04
N ASP A 324 12.90 8.61 16.98
CA ASP A 324 12.48 8.97 18.32
C ASP A 324 13.72 9.17 19.23
N PRO A 325 14.05 10.40 19.66
CA PRO A 325 15.20 10.63 20.54
C PRO A 325 14.94 10.17 21.99
N ASP A 326 13.69 10.09 22.42
CA ASP A 326 13.29 9.81 23.80
C ASP A 326 13.07 8.32 24.06
N MET A 327 13.06 7.48 23.00
CA MET A 327 12.88 6.04 23.13
C MET A 327 14.00 5.39 23.97
N PRO A 328 13.66 4.60 25.01
CA PRO A 328 14.62 3.85 25.79
C PRO A 328 15.53 2.95 24.93
N ARG A 329 16.82 2.89 25.28
CA ARG A 329 17.83 2.17 24.51
C ARG A 329 17.49 0.71 24.25
N GLU A 330 17.06 -0.02 25.26
CA GLU A 330 16.72 -1.45 25.17
C GLU A 330 15.57 -1.69 24.17
N LYS A 331 14.60 -0.76 24.13
CA LYS A 331 13.45 -0.80 23.22
C LYS A 331 13.86 -0.49 21.79
N ARG A 332 14.76 0.48 21.60
CA ARG A 332 15.35 0.79 20.29
C ARG A 332 16.14 -0.40 19.75
N GLU A 333 16.99 -1.01 20.59
CA GLU A 333 17.77 -2.19 20.24
C GLU A 333 16.89 -3.41 19.92
N PHE A 334 15.75 -3.57 20.62
CA PHE A 334 14.75 -4.58 20.27
C PHE A 334 14.20 -4.34 18.85
N TYR A 335 13.73 -3.14 18.54
CA TYR A 335 13.15 -2.87 17.22
C TYR A 335 14.19 -2.91 16.09
N GLU A 336 15.40 -2.42 16.33
CA GLU A 336 16.49 -2.49 15.35
C GLU A 336 16.85 -3.95 15.03
N TYR A 337 16.88 -4.84 16.02
CA TYR A 337 17.09 -6.27 15.79
C TYR A 337 15.96 -6.88 14.97
N HIS A 338 14.70 -6.57 15.27
CA HIS A 338 13.55 -7.14 14.56
C HIS A 338 13.38 -6.56 13.15
N ALA A 339 13.87 -5.35 12.89
CA ALA A 339 13.92 -4.77 11.54
C ALA A 339 14.84 -5.55 10.59
N CYS A 340 15.79 -6.35 11.11
CA CYS A 340 16.59 -7.28 10.31
C CYS A 340 15.85 -8.59 9.96
N LEU A 341 14.70 -8.85 10.59
CA LEU A 341 13.95 -10.10 10.46
C LEU A 341 12.67 -9.95 9.64
N ILE A 342 11.95 -8.86 9.88
CA ILE A 342 10.66 -8.61 9.26
C ILE A 342 10.45 -7.11 9.10
N GLU A 343 10.00 -6.74 7.91
CA GLU A 343 9.56 -5.39 7.61
C GLU A 343 8.18 -5.11 8.24
N PRO A 344 7.89 -3.86 8.64
CA PRO A 344 6.58 -3.51 9.18
C PRO A 344 5.44 -3.83 8.21
N TRP A 345 4.31 -4.25 8.78
CA TRP A 345 3.02 -4.37 8.10
C TRP A 345 2.28 -3.05 8.33
N ASP A 346 2.51 -2.10 7.43
CA ASP A 346 2.10 -0.70 7.60
C ASP A 346 0.71 -0.43 7.00
N GLY A 347 0.15 0.71 7.37
CA GLY A 347 -1.19 1.15 6.98
C GLY A 347 -2.07 1.44 8.20
N PRO A 348 -3.26 2.06 8.02
CA PRO A 348 -4.19 2.27 9.11
C PRO A 348 -4.57 0.94 9.74
N ALA A 349 -4.36 0.78 11.06
CA ALA A 349 -4.72 -0.45 11.73
C ALA A 349 -5.14 -0.21 13.18
N ALA A 350 -6.36 -0.60 13.51
CA ALA A 350 -6.75 -0.93 14.88
C ALA A 350 -6.92 -2.45 14.96
N LEU A 351 -5.93 -3.11 15.56
CA LEU A 351 -5.90 -4.55 15.72
C LEU A 351 -6.36 -4.90 17.13
N ALA A 352 -7.41 -5.72 17.24
CA ALA A 352 -7.75 -6.40 18.46
C ALA A 352 -7.37 -7.88 18.31
N PHE A 353 -6.72 -8.45 19.31
CA PHE A 353 -6.11 -9.77 19.21
C PHE A 353 -6.27 -10.59 20.49
N THR A 354 -6.32 -11.91 20.38
CA THR A 354 -6.39 -12.82 21.52
C THR A 354 -5.85 -14.21 21.19
N ASP A 355 -5.19 -14.84 22.17
CA ASP A 355 -4.81 -16.26 22.15
C ASP A 355 -5.76 -17.13 22.98
N GLY A 356 -6.88 -16.55 23.45
CA GLY A 356 -7.85 -17.16 24.35
C GLY A 356 -7.53 -17.05 25.84
N ARG A 357 -6.33 -16.60 26.22
CA ARG A 357 -5.92 -16.35 27.62
C ARG A 357 -5.76 -14.86 27.90
N GLN A 358 -5.12 -14.17 26.97
CA GLN A 358 -4.96 -12.74 26.94
C GLN A 358 -5.78 -12.15 25.80
N ILE A 359 -6.25 -10.93 25.97
CA ILE A 359 -6.90 -10.16 24.91
C ILE A 359 -6.40 -8.72 24.97
N GLY A 360 -6.07 -8.17 23.81
CA GLY A 360 -5.51 -6.84 23.73
C GLY A 360 -5.83 -6.15 22.43
N ALA A 361 -5.34 -4.93 22.33
CA ALA A 361 -5.36 -4.17 21.10
C ALA A 361 -4.09 -3.32 20.96
N ILE A 362 -3.73 -3.07 19.70
CA ILE A 362 -2.62 -2.20 19.29
C ILE A 362 -3.09 -1.35 18.12
N LEU A 363 -2.57 -0.12 18.04
CA LEU A 363 -2.73 0.73 16.86
C LEU A 363 -1.48 0.69 16.01
N ASP A 364 -1.64 0.98 14.72
CA ASP A 364 -0.54 1.29 13.83
C ASP A 364 0.34 2.43 14.38
N ARG A 365 1.54 2.57 13.80
CA ARG A 365 2.55 3.55 14.23
C ARG A 365 2.09 5.00 14.17
N ASN A 366 1.09 5.31 13.34
CA ASN A 366 0.55 6.65 13.14
C ASN A 366 -0.77 6.85 13.91
N GLY A 367 -1.38 5.76 14.42
CA GLY A 367 -2.65 5.77 15.13
C GLY A 367 -3.80 6.28 14.27
N LEU A 368 -3.88 5.80 13.02
CA LEU A 368 -4.83 6.27 12.01
C LEU A 368 -6.25 5.76 12.25
N ARG A 369 -6.45 4.80 13.15
CA ARG A 369 -7.75 4.25 13.50
C ARG A 369 -8.10 4.49 14.97
N PRO A 370 -9.38 4.77 15.29
CA PRO A 370 -9.77 5.02 16.67
C PRO A 370 -9.89 3.70 17.44
N ALA A 371 -9.44 3.72 18.69
CA ALA A 371 -9.73 2.68 19.67
C ALA A 371 -9.87 3.29 21.08
N ARG A 372 -11.02 3.07 21.72
CA ARG A 372 -11.40 3.60 23.03
C ARG A 372 -11.68 2.46 23.99
N TRP A 373 -11.31 2.63 25.26
CA TRP A 373 -11.54 1.60 26.27
C TRP A 373 -12.19 2.18 27.54
N THR A 374 -12.97 1.34 28.21
CA THR A 374 -13.62 1.60 29.50
C THR A 374 -13.39 0.43 30.43
N ILE A 375 -12.98 0.71 31.67
CA ILE A 375 -12.83 -0.25 32.76
C ILE A 375 -13.84 0.09 33.84
N THR A 376 -14.55 -0.91 34.32
CA THR A 376 -15.54 -0.79 35.41
C THR A 376 -14.99 -1.32 36.73
N LYS A 377 -15.55 -0.84 37.84
CA LYS A 377 -15.19 -1.25 39.21
C LYS A 377 -15.44 -2.74 39.48
N ASP A 378 -16.36 -3.36 38.75
CA ASP A 378 -16.65 -4.79 38.81
C ASP A 378 -15.73 -5.65 37.94
N GLY A 379 -14.79 -5.04 37.21
CA GLY A 379 -13.76 -5.75 36.43
C GLY A 379 -14.12 -6.02 34.97
N LEU A 380 -15.21 -5.45 34.45
CA LEU A 380 -15.53 -5.46 33.02
C LEU A 380 -14.61 -4.47 32.28
N VAL A 381 -14.02 -4.94 31.18
CA VAL A 381 -13.26 -4.15 30.21
C VAL A 381 -13.99 -4.18 28.88
N VAL A 382 -14.15 -3.01 28.28
CA VAL A 382 -14.75 -2.84 26.96
C VAL A 382 -13.80 -2.00 26.14
N LEU A 383 -13.42 -2.49 24.96
CA LEU A 383 -12.63 -1.75 23.99
C LEU A 383 -13.35 -1.79 22.65
N ALA A 384 -13.50 -0.66 21.98
CA ALA A 384 -14.11 -0.60 20.65
C ALA A 384 -13.60 0.60 19.85
N SER A 385 -13.90 0.62 18.55
CA SER A 385 -13.61 1.75 17.68
C SER A 385 -14.26 3.06 18.15
N GLU A 386 -15.38 2.98 18.88
CA GLU A 386 -16.11 4.14 19.42
C GLU A 386 -16.39 3.99 20.93
N THR A 387 -16.75 5.12 21.56
CA THR A 387 -17.30 5.10 22.92
C THR A 387 -18.82 5.04 22.88
N GLY A 388 -19.46 4.55 23.94
CA GLY A 388 -20.93 4.43 23.98
C GLY A 388 -21.48 3.13 23.37
N VAL A 389 -20.61 2.18 23.02
CA VAL A 389 -21.01 0.86 22.50
C VAL A 389 -21.74 -0.02 23.50
N LEU A 390 -21.69 0.32 24.79
CA LEU A 390 -22.48 -0.28 25.87
C LEU A 390 -22.97 0.81 26.82
N ASP A 391 -24.21 0.69 27.29
CA ASP A 391 -24.77 1.57 28.31
C ASP A 391 -24.24 1.18 29.70
N ILE A 392 -23.20 1.89 30.15
CA ILE A 392 -22.55 1.68 31.45
C ILE A 392 -22.80 2.90 32.33
N PRO A 393 -23.51 2.76 33.46
CA PRO A 393 -23.72 3.85 34.41
C PRO A 393 -22.40 4.49 34.85
N ALA A 394 -22.33 5.82 34.85
CA ALA A 394 -21.10 6.56 35.15
C ALA A 394 -20.48 6.18 36.52
N GLU A 395 -21.31 5.86 37.51
CA GLU A 395 -20.88 5.43 38.84
C GLU A 395 -20.14 4.09 38.89
N ARG A 396 -20.36 3.20 37.90
CA ARG A 396 -19.67 1.91 37.76
C ARG A 396 -18.31 2.05 37.08
N ILE A 397 -18.03 3.17 36.44
CA ILE A 397 -16.82 3.38 35.67
C ILE A 397 -15.66 3.68 36.63
N GLU A 398 -14.57 2.97 36.43
CA GLU A 398 -13.32 3.19 37.15
C GLU A 398 -12.36 4.05 36.31
N ARG A 399 -12.12 3.66 35.05
CA ARG A 399 -11.22 4.36 34.13
C ARG A 399 -11.79 4.37 32.71
N ARG A 400 -11.46 5.42 31.96
CA ARG A 400 -11.67 5.52 30.51
C ARG A 400 -10.41 6.04 29.85
N GLY A 401 -10.14 5.59 28.64
CA GLY A 401 -9.01 6.07 27.86
C GLY A 401 -9.15 5.79 26.37
N ARG A 402 -8.04 6.02 25.67
CA ARG A 402 -7.86 5.70 24.26
C ARG A 402 -6.52 5.01 24.08
N LEU A 403 -6.40 4.21 23.03
CA LEU A 403 -5.07 3.80 22.57
C LEU A 403 -4.38 4.99 21.90
N GLU A 404 -3.07 5.02 22.05
CA GLU A 404 -2.16 5.99 21.44
C GLU A 404 -1.32 5.26 20.39
N PRO A 405 -0.79 5.97 19.37
CA PRO A 405 0.00 5.36 18.31
C PRO A 405 1.09 4.43 18.86
N GLY A 406 1.10 3.19 18.37
CA GLY A 406 2.08 2.18 18.76
C GLY A 406 2.02 1.67 20.22
N ARG A 407 1.14 2.19 21.08
CA ARG A 407 0.91 1.65 22.44
C ARG A 407 -0.01 0.44 22.40
N MET A 408 0.21 -0.50 23.32
CA MET A 408 -0.59 -1.71 23.44
C MET A 408 -1.43 -1.68 24.71
N PHE A 409 -2.68 -2.12 24.61
CA PHE A 409 -3.56 -2.34 25.75
C PHE A 409 -3.79 -3.84 25.88
N LEU A 410 -3.40 -4.45 27.00
CA LEU A 410 -3.46 -5.89 27.19
C LEU A 410 -4.18 -6.26 28.48
N VAL A 411 -5.14 -7.17 28.40
CA VAL A 411 -5.84 -7.77 29.54
C VAL A 411 -5.42 -9.22 29.65
N ASP A 412 -4.81 -9.57 30.78
CA ASP A 412 -4.49 -10.96 31.13
C ASP A 412 -5.56 -11.53 32.04
N THR A 413 -6.41 -12.39 31.48
CA THR A 413 -7.54 -12.99 32.22
C THR A 413 -7.13 -14.16 33.12
N GLU A 414 -5.90 -14.66 32.99
CA GLU A 414 -5.33 -15.68 33.89
C GLU A 414 -4.68 -15.03 35.10
N ALA A 415 -3.91 -13.95 34.88
CA ALA A 415 -3.27 -13.18 35.94
C ALA A 415 -4.24 -12.25 36.68
N GLY A 416 -5.41 -11.98 36.12
CA GLY A 416 -6.44 -11.21 36.81
C GLY A 416 -6.25 -9.69 36.71
N ARG A 417 -5.56 -9.19 35.67
CA ARG A 417 -5.14 -7.77 35.61
C ARG A 417 -5.03 -7.22 34.18
N VAL A 418 -5.02 -5.89 34.08
CA VAL A 418 -4.53 -5.18 32.90
C VAL A 418 -3.01 -5.07 33.00
N VAL A 419 -2.30 -5.40 31.93
CA VAL A 419 -0.84 -5.24 31.83
C VAL A 419 -0.55 -3.90 31.19
N GLU A 420 0.19 -3.04 31.87
CA GLU A 420 0.51 -1.70 31.37
C GLU A 420 1.57 -1.79 30.26
N ASP A 421 1.48 -0.92 29.26
CA ASP A 421 2.29 -0.93 28.03
C ASP A 421 3.81 -0.92 28.31
N GLU A 422 4.25 -0.09 29.25
CA GLU A 422 5.68 0.04 29.62
C GLU A 422 6.24 -1.21 30.31
N GLU A 423 5.43 -1.84 31.18
CA GLU A 423 5.80 -3.09 31.85
C GLU A 423 5.98 -4.20 30.82
N LEU A 424 4.97 -4.38 29.96
CA LEU A 424 4.94 -5.40 28.91
C LEU A 424 6.13 -5.28 27.95
N LYS A 425 6.34 -4.07 27.41
CA LYS A 425 7.41 -3.83 26.43
C LYS A 425 8.78 -3.92 27.07
N SER A 426 8.96 -3.44 28.31
CA SER A 426 10.24 -3.58 28.99
C SER A 426 10.61 -5.04 29.25
N GLU A 427 9.65 -5.91 29.55
CA GLU A 427 9.91 -7.34 29.74
C GLU A 427 10.38 -7.98 28.42
N LEU A 428 9.64 -7.76 27.34
CA LEU A 428 9.96 -8.30 26.01
C LEU A 428 11.30 -7.80 25.49
N CYS A 429 11.59 -6.51 25.64
CA CYS A 429 12.86 -5.93 25.19
C CYS A 429 14.09 -6.47 25.94
N LYS A 430 13.88 -7.09 27.12
CA LYS A 430 14.94 -7.69 27.96
C LYS A 430 15.02 -9.21 27.84
N GLN A 431 14.12 -9.84 27.07
CA GLN A 431 14.05 -11.29 26.94
C GLN A 431 15.34 -11.89 26.35
N GLN A 432 15.96 -11.18 25.40
CA GLN A 432 17.24 -11.55 24.80
C GLN A 432 18.21 -10.37 24.84
N PRO A 433 19.53 -10.61 24.73
CA PRO A 433 20.52 -9.54 24.75
C PRO A 433 20.66 -8.84 23.38
N TYR A 434 19.56 -8.31 22.83
CA TYR A 434 19.50 -7.73 21.48
C TYR A 434 20.59 -6.68 21.22
N GLY A 435 20.83 -5.76 22.16
CA GLY A 435 21.90 -4.77 22.05
C GLY A 435 23.30 -5.36 21.93
N LYS A 436 23.57 -6.50 22.62
CA LYS A 436 24.86 -7.20 22.48
C LYS A 436 24.99 -7.89 21.14
N TRP A 437 23.89 -8.40 20.58
CA TRP A 437 23.87 -9.01 19.25
C TRP A 437 24.10 -7.95 18.17
N LEU A 438 23.40 -6.82 18.24
CA LEU A 438 23.59 -5.70 17.33
C LEU A 438 25.03 -5.17 17.38
N ALA A 439 25.54 -4.83 18.58
CA ALA A 439 26.87 -4.26 18.72
C ALA A 439 28.02 -5.17 18.21
N ARG A 440 27.81 -6.49 18.17
CA ARG A 440 28.81 -7.46 17.70
C ARG A 440 28.68 -7.79 16.22
N ASN A 441 27.48 -7.73 15.65
CA ASN A 441 27.18 -8.30 14.35
C ASN A 441 26.71 -7.27 13.31
N ALA A 442 26.10 -6.16 13.71
CA ALA A 442 25.60 -5.14 12.79
C ALA A 442 26.75 -4.47 12.04
N ILE A 443 26.53 -4.21 10.75
CA ILE A 443 27.54 -3.66 9.86
C ILE A 443 27.04 -2.28 9.42
N ASN A 444 27.63 -1.21 9.96
CA ASN A 444 27.37 0.14 9.46
C ASN A 444 28.39 0.49 8.39
N ILE A 445 27.96 1.20 7.35
CA ILE A 445 28.85 1.63 6.26
C ILE A 445 29.98 2.56 6.75
N ASP A 446 29.70 3.37 7.77
CA ASP A 446 30.67 4.29 8.38
C ASP A 446 31.77 3.57 9.16
N ASP A 447 31.53 2.31 9.55
CA ASP A 447 32.52 1.49 10.27
C ASP A 447 33.45 0.72 9.31
N LEU A 448 33.30 0.87 7.99
CA LEU A 448 34.14 0.21 6.99
C LEU A 448 35.35 1.06 6.65
N ASP A 449 36.51 0.41 6.46
CA ASP A 449 37.76 1.08 6.13
C ASP A 449 37.63 1.89 4.83
N ASP A 450 38.18 3.11 4.84
CA ASP A 450 38.28 3.92 3.63
C ASP A 450 39.19 3.22 2.62
N VAL A 451 38.65 2.97 1.43
CA VAL A 451 39.42 2.46 0.29
C VAL A 451 39.79 3.64 -0.59
N ALA A 452 41.04 3.69 -1.06
CA ALA A 452 41.45 4.70 -2.02
C ALA A 452 40.64 4.52 -3.31
N VAL A 453 39.70 5.42 -3.56
CA VAL A 453 38.99 5.46 -4.84
C VAL A 453 39.97 6.00 -5.87
N GLU A 454 40.28 5.20 -6.89
CA GLU A 454 40.87 5.74 -8.12
C GLU A 454 39.80 6.64 -8.78
N SER A 455 39.72 7.88 -8.32
CA SER A 455 38.90 8.94 -8.90
C SER A 455 39.38 9.19 -10.33
N THR A 456 38.87 8.41 -11.27
CA THR A 456 38.99 8.69 -12.70
C THR A 456 37.98 9.77 -13.04
N VAL A 457 38.33 11.02 -12.74
CA VAL A 457 37.59 12.18 -13.24
C VAL A 457 37.53 12.06 -14.75
N LEU A 458 36.32 11.81 -15.28
CA LEU A 458 36.13 11.73 -16.72
C LEU A 458 36.39 13.10 -17.33
N ALA A 459 37.10 13.11 -18.46
CA ALA A 459 37.16 14.32 -19.28
C ALA A 459 35.72 14.73 -19.70
N PRO A 460 35.41 16.03 -19.82
CA PRO A 460 34.05 16.51 -20.11
C PRO A 460 33.40 15.84 -21.33
N ASP A 461 34.14 15.65 -22.43
CA ASP A 461 33.62 14.96 -23.63
C ASP A 461 33.27 13.49 -23.37
N ALA A 462 34.05 12.80 -22.54
CA ALA A 462 33.79 11.41 -22.17
C ALA A 462 32.56 11.30 -21.25
N LEU A 463 32.39 12.25 -20.33
CA LEU A 463 31.19 12.35 -19.49
C LEU A 463 29.94 12.59 -20.36
N ARG A 464 29.99 13.55 -21.28
CA ARG A 464 28.90 13.86 -22.22
C ARG A 464 28.58 12.69 -23.15
N GLN A 465 29.59 11.92 -23.57
CA GLN A 465 29.37 10.68 -24.32
C GLN A 465 28.59 9.65 -23.52
N ARG A 466 28.98 9.39 -22.26
CA ARG A 466 28.24 8.47 -21.39
C ARG A 466 26.82 8.97 -21.11
N GLN A 467 26.66 10.26 -20.83
CA GLN A 467 25.34 10.88 -20.64
C GLN A 467 24.42 10.65 -21.85
N ARG A 468 24.92 10.78 -23.09
CA ARG A 468 24.13 10.45 -24.30
C ARG A 468 23.74 8.97 -24.37
N MET A 469 24.65 8.07 -24.03
CA MET A 469 24.38 6.63 -24.02
C MET A 469 23.26 6.26 -23.03
N PHE A 470 23.21 6.92 -21.87
CA PHE A 470 22.17 6.75 -20.86
C PHE A 470 20.95 7.69 -21.03
N GLY A 471 20.90 8.44 -22.13
CA GLY A 471 19.74 9.26 -22.50
C GLY A 471 19.53 10.52 -21.66
N TYR A 472 20.59 11.11 -21.10
CA TYR A 472 20.50 12.40 -20.40
C TYR A 472 20.26 13.54 -21.40
N THR A 473 19.43 14.49 -20.98
CA THR A 473 19.17 15.73 -21.73
C THR A 473 19.70 16.96 -20.98
N GLU A 474 19.83 18.10 -21.67
CA GLU A 474 20.05 19.40 -21.02
C GLU A 474 18.91 19.78 -20.09
N GLU A 475 17.68 19.33 -20.39
CA GLU A 475 16.51 19.55 -19.54
C GLU A 475 16.66 18.81 -18.20
N ASP A 476 17.13 17.56 -18.22
CA ASP A 476 17.39 16.76 -17.01
C ASP A 476 18.41 17.46 -16.10
N LEU A 477 19.53 17.92 -16.68
CA LEU A 477 20.60 18.57 -15.92
C LEU A 477 20.13 19.90 -15.31
N ARG A 478 19.48 20.76 -16.11
CA ARG A 478 19.16 22.14 -15.70
C ARG A 478 17.88 22.24 -14.89
N LEU A 479 16.82 21.50 -15.27
CA LEU A 479 15.52 21.62 -14.63
C LEU A 479 15.36 20.67 -13.45
N LEU A 480 16.05 19.53 -13.42
CA LEU A 480 15.88 18.52 -12.37
C LEU A 480 17.08 18.44 -11.44
N MET A 481 18.27 18.13 -11.98
CA MET A 481 19.45 17.85 -11.16
C MET A 481 20.05 19.12 -10.53
N ALA A 482 20.10 20.24 -11.25
CA ALA A 482 20.66 21.48 -10.74
C ALA A 482 19.90 22.01 -9.50
N PRO A 483 18.55 22.08 -9.47
CA PRO A 483 17.81 22.43 -8.24
C PRO A 483 18.09 21.47 -7.08
N MET A 484 18.19 20.16 -7.36
CA MET A 484 18.50 19.16 -6.32
C MET A 484 19.87 19.39 -5.68
N ALA A 485 20.89 19.69 -6.49
CA ALA A 485 22.24 19.98 -6.01
C ALA A 485 22.34 21.35 -5.32
N GLN A 486 21.62 22.36 -5.82
CA GLN A 486 21.68 23.72 -5.30
C GLN A 486 20.86 23.87 -4.01
N ASP A 487 19.59 23.48 -4.03
CA ASP A 487 18.62 23.78 -2.97
C ASP A 487 18.40 22.60 -2.02
N GLY A 488 18.87 21.40 -2.39
CA GLY A 488 18.62 20.18 -1.61
C GLY A 488 17.15 19.76 -1.61
N ALA A 489 16.40 20.16 -2.64
CA ALA A 489 14.99 19.86 -2.87
C ALA A 489 14.76 19.54 -4.35
N GLU A 490 13.75 18.73 -4.65
CA GLU A 490 13.35 18.46 -6.03
C GLU A 490 12.81 19.73 -6.72
N ALA A 491 12.82 19.71 -8.05
CA ALA A 491 12.25 20.79 -8.85
C ALA A 491 10.71 20.85 -8.74
N VAL A 492 10.16 22.06 -8.68
CA VAL A 492 8.71 22.31 -8.67
C VAL A 492 8.28 22.87 -10.02
N GLY A 493 7.29 22.20 -10.63
CA GLY A 493 6.69 22.61 -11.92
C GLY A 493 5.23 23.05 -11.80
N SER A 494 4.62 23.39 -12.93
CA SER A 494 3.18 23.72 -13.02
C SER A 494 2.60 23.28 -14.36
N MET A 495 1.27 23.38 -14.52
CA MET A 495 0.49 22.77 -15.62
C MET A 495 0.47 21.24 -15.57
N GLY A 496 -0.24 20.60 -16.51
CA GLY A 496 -0.32 19.15 -16.60
C GLY A 496 0.59 18.59 -17.69
N THR A 497 0.88 17.29 -17.62
CA THR A 497 1.61 16.57 -18.67
C THR A 497 0.75 16.47 -19.93
N ASP A 498 1.21 17.05 -21.02
CA ASP A 498 0.56 17.03 -22.32
C ASP A 498 1.44 16.40 -23.43
N THR A 499 2.51 15.72 -23.03
CA THR A 499 3.35 14.84 -23.85
C THR A 499 2.71 13.46 -24.05
N PRO A 500 3.18 12.66 -25.02
CA PRO A 500 2.69 11.30 -25.24
C PRO A 500 2.97 10.39 -24.05
N LEU A 501 2.14 9.37 -23.85
CA LEU A 501 2.56 8.21 -23.06
C LEU A 501 3.82 7.59 -23.69
N ALA A 502 4.70 7.00 -22.89
CA ALA A 502 5.97 6.43 -23.36
C ALA A 502 5.78 5.50 -24.57
N VAL A 503 4.79 4.59 -24.49
CA VAL A 503 4.43 3.65 -25.57
C VAL A 503 3.92 4.32 -26.88
N LEU A 504 3.53 5.60 -26.82
CA LEU A 504 3.07 6.38 -27.97
C LEU A 504 4.14 7.35 -28.49
N SER A 505 5.26 7.51 -27.78
CA SER A 505 6.35 8.40 -28.19
C SER A 505 7.10 7.83 -29.40
N GLU A 506 7.53 8.72 -30.30
CA GLU A 506 8.40 8.39 -31.42
C GLU A 506 9.91 8.48 -31.04
N ARG A 507 10.19 9.02 -29.85
CA ARG A 507 11.54 9.18 -29.30
C ARG A 507 11.90 7.97 -28.42
N PRO A 508 13.18 7.55 -28.37
CA PRO A 508 13.60 6.45 -27.50
C PRO A 508 13.31 6.75 -26.03
N GLN A 509 12.47 5.94 -25.39
CA GLN A 509 12.11 6.09 -23.99
C GLN A 509 13.04 5.30 -23.06
N LEU A 510 13.14 5.73 -21.81
CA LEU A 510 13.72 4.90 -20.75
C LEU A 510 12.65 3.95 -20.22
N LEU A 511 13.05 2.75 -19.80
CA LEU A 511 12.11 1.76 -19.28
C LEU A 511 11.33 2.28 -18.06
N PHE A 512 11.92 3.19 -17.28
CA PHE A 512 11.25 3.87 -16.16
C PHE A 512 9.95 4.58 -16.57
N ASN A 513 9.89 5.17 -17.78
CA ASN A 513 8.77 6.02 -18.20
C ASN A 513 7.47 5.24 -18.46
N TYR A 514 7.57 3.92 -18.60
CA TYR A 514 6.45 2.99 -18.77
C TYR A 514 5.73 2.66 -17.46
N PHE A 515 6.29 3.05 -16.31
CA PHE A 515 5.66 2.84 -15.01
C PHE A 515 5.07 4.14 -14.45
N LYS A 516 3.98 4.01 -13.70
CA LYS A 516 3.33 5.10 -12.96
C LYS A 516 3.20 4.72 -11.50
N GLN A 517 3.45 5.69 -10.61
CA GLN A 517 3.34 5.50 -9.17
C GLN A 517 1.89 5.25 -8.77
N HIS A 518 1.63 4.25 -7.93
CA HIS A 518 0.38 4.16 -7.20
C HIS A 518 0.32 5.19 -6.07
N PHE A 519 -0.90 5.51 -5.63
CA PHE A 519 -1.15 6.41 -4.51
C PHE A 519 -2.43 6.00 -3.78
N ALA A 520 -2.53 6.36 -2.51
CA ALA A 520 -3.70 6.08 -1.71
C ALA A 520 -4.83 7.06 -2.03
N GLN A 521 -6.06 6.56 -2.11
CA GLN A 521 -7.26 7.37 -2.21
C GLN A 521 -8.42 6.65 -1.53
N VAL A 522 -9.03 7.31 -0.54
CA VAL A 522 -10.20 6.85 0.23
C VAL A 522 -9.95 5.66 1.16
N THR A 523 -9.47 4.53 0.65
CA THR A 523 -9.35 3.26 1.41
C THR A 523 -8.37 3.40 2.58
N ASN A 524 -7.24 4.06 2.33
CA ASN A 524 -6.27 4.51 3.32
C ASN A 524 -5.80 5.94 3.01
N PRO A 525 -5.20 6.66 3.98
CA PRO A 525 -4.68 8.00 3.77
C PRO A 525 -3.20 8.00 3.34
N ALA A 526 -2.81 9.03 2.60
CA ALA A 526 -1.41 9.42 2.46
C ALA A 526 -0.87 10.01 3.78
N ILE A 527 0.45 10.02 3.97
CA ILE A 527 1.14 10.61 5.13
C ILE A 527 1.70 11.99 4.74
N ASP A 528 1.87 12.90 5.70
CA ASP A 528 2.59 14.17 5.46
C ASP A 528 4.11 13.98 5.62
N PRO A 529 4.89 13.90 4.53
CA PRO A 529 6.33 13.61 4.58
C PRO A 529 7.17 14.72 5.22
N ILE A 530 6.58 15.88 5.49
CA ILE A 530 7.26 17.05 6.06
C ILE A 530 6.91 17.20 7.54
N ARG A 531 5.61 17.14 7.87
CA ARG A 531 5.11 17.38 9.24
C ARG A 531 5.16 16.12 10.10
N GLU A 532 5.09 14.95 9.49
CA GLU A 532 5.06 13.64 10.15
C GLU A 532 6.37 12.87 9.88
N GLU A 533 7.47 13.55 9.52
CA GLU A 533 8.78 12.93 9.21
C GLU A 533 9.29 11.99 10.33
N LEU A 534 8.92 12.25 11.59
CA LEU A 534 9.30 11.43 12.75
C LEU A 534 8.85 9.97 12.65
N VAL A 535 7.73 9.68 11.97
CA VAL A 535 7.20 8.31 11.84
C VAL A 535 7.76 7.58 10.62
N MET A 536 8.44 8.32 9.73
CA MET A 536 8.96 7.83 8.46
C MET A 536 10.44 7.46 8.54
N SER A 537 10.89 6.52 7.70
CA SER A 537 12.30 6.18 7.60
C SER A 537 12.69 5.68 6.22
N ILE A 538 13.82 6.17 5.73
CA ILE A 538 14.50 5.68 4.51
C ILE A 538 15.69 4.76 4.83
N ALA A 539 15.91 4.43 6.10
CA ALA A 539 16.94 3.47 6.46
C ALA A 539 16.58 2.08 5.94
N ASN A 540 17.58 1.29 5.56
CA ASN A 540 17.38 -0.07 5.07
C ASN A 540 18.41 -1.04 5.66
N PHE A 541 18.04 -2.31 5.73
CA PHE A 541 18.87 -3.41 6.21
C PHE A 541 19.04 -4.42 5.09
N ILE A 542 20.28 -4.64 4.65
CA ILE A 542 20.56 -5.39 3.42
C ILE A 542 21.55 -6.50 3.73
N GLY A 543 21.24 -7.73 3.33
CA GLY A 543 22.14 -8.86 3.54
C GLY A 543 21.44 -10.19 3.34
N GLY A 544 22.04 -11.24 3.91
CA GLY A 544 21.42 -12.55 3.98
C GLY A 544 20.62 -12.70 5.26
N GLU A 545 19.30 -12.81 5.14
CA GLU A 545 18.39 -13.06 6.26
C GLU A 545 18.49 -14.50 6.76
N GLY A 546 18.21 -14.68 8.05
CA GLY A 546 18.11 -15.98 8.70
C GLY A 546 16.67 -16.49 8.79
N ASN A 547 16.49 -17.56 9.55
CA ASN A 547 15.18 -18.19 9.72
C ASN A 547 14.33 -17.38 10.72
N LEU A 548 13.27 -16.75 10.21
CA LEU A 548 12.31 -15.90 10.95
C LEU A 548 11.72 -16.57 12.21
N LEU A 549 11.66 -17.90 12.25
CA LEU A 549 11.09 -18.62 13.39
C LEU A 549 11.95 -18.56 14.66
N PHE A 550 13.21 -18.08 14.56
CA PHE A 550 14.15 -18.04 15.69
C PHE A 550 14.64 -16.64 16.02
N GLU A 551 15.20 -16.48 17.22
CA GLU A 551 15.94 -15.30 17.64
C GLU A 551 17.42 -15.69 17.82
N LEU A 552 18.22 -15.40 16.80
CA LEU A 552 19.65 -15.74 16.76
C LEU A 552 20.52 -14.49 16.63
N PRO A 553 21.75 -14.50 17.19
CA PRO A 553 22.69 -13.38 17.05
C PRO A 553 23.01 -13.06 15.58
N ASP A 554 23.08 -14.08 14.73
CA ASP A 554 23.46 -13.96 13.32
C ASP A 554 22.45 -13.17 12.48
N HIS A 555 21.20 -13.02 12.95
CA HIS A 555 20.20 -12.17 12.29
C HIS A 555 20.60 -10.69 12.26
N ALA A 556 21.48 -10.26 13.17
CA ALA A 556 22.03 -8.92 13.16
C ALA A 556 23.18 -8.72 12.16
N GLN A 557 23.63 -9.75 11.42
CA GLN A 557 24.70 -9.65 10.40
C GLN A 557 24.20 -9.01 9.09
N MET A 558 23.59 -7.82 9.20
CA MET A 558 23.03 -7.06 8.09
C MET A 558 23.80 -5.76 7.89
N LEU A 559 23.92 -5.32 6.64
CA LEU A 559 24.41 -3.99 6.30
C LEU A 559 23.28 -2.98 6.57
N ARG A 560 23.48 -2.12 7.57
CA ARG A 560 22.60 -1.00 7.84
C ARG A 560 23.01 0.19 7.00
N LEU A 561 22.07 0.71 6.22
CA LEU A 561 22.25 1.93 5.44
C LEU A 561 21.27 3.01 5.92
N PRO A 562 21.76 4.22 6.28
CA PRO A 562 20.88 5.35 6.63
C PRO A 562 20.19 5.95 5.40
N SER A 563 20.71 5.69 4.20
CA SER A 563 20.23 6.18 2.91
C SER A 563 20.27 5.03 1.90
N PRO A 564 19.25 4.88 1.03
CA PRO A 564 19.32 3.94 -0.07
C PRO A 564 20.26 4.39 -1.19
N LEU A 565 20.68 5.66 -1.19
CA LEU A 565 21.57 6.20 -2.19
C LEU A 565 22.99 6.26 -1.64
N LEU A 566 23.91 5.67 -2.41
CA LEU A 566 25.32 5.54 -2.08
C LEU A 566 26.18 6.47 -2.94
N THR A 567 27.18 7.09 -2.33
CA THR A 567 28.28 7.74 -3.05
C THR A 567 29.19 6.71 -3.73
N ASN A 568 30.04 7.17 -4.66
CA ASN A 568 31.02 6.29 -5.30
C ASN A 568 32.00 5.73 -4.25
N GLU A 569 32.41 6.59 -3.30
CA GLU A 569 33.29 6.26 -2.20
C GLU A 569 32.68 5.19 -1.28
N GLU A 570 31.40 5.35 -0.92
CA GLU A 570 30.66 4.37 -0.11
C GLU A 570 30.54 3.00 -0.80
N LEU A 571 30.28 2.97 -2.11
CA LEU A 571 30.22 1.72 -2.85
C LEU A 571 31.59 1.02 -2.91
N GLU A 572 32.69 1.76 -3.10
CA GLU A 572 34.03 1.17 -3.09
C GLU A 572 34.42 0.63 -1.70
N LYS A 573 34.00 1.28 -0.60
CA LYS A 573 34.16 0.72 0.75
C LYS A 573 33.52 -0.65 0.87
N LEU A 574 32.30 -0.80 0.34
CA LEU A 574 31.59 -2.08 0.33
C LEU A 574 32.32 -3.11 -0.53
N ARG A 575 32.81 -2.72 -1.71
CA ARG A 575 33.52 -3.61 -2.63
C ARG A 575 34.87 -4.10 -2.08
N GLY A 576 35.61 -3.22 -1.41
CA GLY A 576 36.96 -3.47 -0.89
C GLY A 576 37.02 -3.95 0.57
N SER A 577 35.90 -4.05 1.29
CA SER A 577 35.92 -4.44 2.70
C SER A 577 36.32 -5.90 2.91
N HIS A 578 37.17 -6.12 3.92
CA HIS A 578 37.60 -7.44 4.41
C HIS A 578 37.16 -7.70 5.86
N ARG A 579 36.17 -6.95 6.36
CA ARG A 579 35.70 -7.04 7.75
C ARG A 579 35.22 -8.46 8.08
N MET A 580 35.54 -8.95 9.29
CA MET A 580 35.03 -10.24 9.77
C MET A 580 33.49 -10.25 9.74
N HIS A 581 32.91 -11.36 9.27
CA HIS A 581 31.47 -11.55 9.05
C HIS A 581 30.84 -10.71 7.91
N PHE A 582 31.59 -9.81 7.26
CA PHE A 582 31.17 -9.16 6.02
C PHE A 582 31.63 -10.01 4.83
N ARG A 583 30.69 -10.57 4.08
CA ARG A 583 31.01 -11.36 2.89
C ARG A 583 31.18 -10.41 1.72
N GLN A 584 32.28 -10.56 0.99
CA GLN A 584 32.60 -9.67 -0.13
C GLN A 584 31.44 -9.63 -1.14
N PRO A 585 31.04 -8.44 -1.62
CA PRO A 585 30.04 -8.34 -2.67
C PRO A 585 30.54 -8.95 -3.99
N ALA A 586 29.66 -9.62 -4.74
CA ALA A 586 29.95 -10.03 -6.11
C ALA A 586 29.50 -8.94 -7.09
N THR A 587 30.43 -8.35 -7.86
CA THR A 587 30.09 -7.40 -8.93
C THR A 587 29.76 -8.16 -10.21
N LEU A 588 28.54 -8.00 -10.71
CA LEU A 588 28.04 -8.64 -11.91
C LEU A 588 27.80 -7.57 -13.00
N PRO A 589 28.43 -7.70 -14.18
CA PRO A 589 28.24 -6.73 -15.25
C PRO A 589 26.84 -6.87 -15.87
N MET A 590 26.09 -5.78 -15.96
CA MET A 590 24.81 -5.71 -16.67
C MET A 590 25.00 -5.09 -18.06
N LEU A 591 25.77 -5.77 -18.91
CA LEU A 591 26.14 -5.33 -20.26
C LEU A 591 25.75 -6.39 -21.30
N TYR A 592 25.44 -5.99 -22.53
CA TYR A 592 25.17 -6.91 -23.64
C TYR A 592 25.79 -6.44 -24.97
N PRO A 593 26.13 -7.36 -25.90
CA PRO A 593 26.60 -6.99 -27.23
C PRO A 593 25.50 -6.25 -28.02
N VAL A 594 25.70 -4.96 -28.27
CA VAL A 594 24.65 -4.11 -28.88
C VAL A 594 24.26 -4.58 -30.29
N ALA A 595 25.19 -5.22 -31.01
CA ALA A 595 24.99 -5.73 -32.36
C ALA A 595 24.03 -6.93 -32.43
N GLU A 596 23.84 -7.64 -31.31
CA GLU A 596 22.95 -8.82 -31.22
C GLU A 596 21.50 -8.45 -30.92
N GLY A 597 21.20 -7.16 -30.69
CA GLY A 597 19.86 -6.64 -30.47
C GLY A 597 19.12 -7.35 -29.32
N ALA A 598 17.84 -7.61 -29.53
CA ALA A 598 16.94 -8.20 -28.53
C ALA A 598 17.40 -9.58 -28.02
N GLN A 599 17.95 -10.41 -28.91
CA GLN A 599 18.45 -11.73 -28.54
C GLN A 599 19.69 -11.63 -27.65
N GLY A 600 20.61 -10.72 -27.97
CA GLY A 600 21.76 -10.42 -27.13
C GLY A 600 21.37 -9.88 -25.76
N LEU A 601 20.40 -8.95 -25.72
CA LEU A 601 19.84 -8.43 -24.47
C LEU A 601 19.24 -9.55 -23.61
N LYS A 602 18.38 -10.39 -24.20
CA LYS A 602 17.75 -11.51 -23.51
C LYS A 602 18.79 -12.49 -22.97
N ALA A 603 19.77 -12.88 -23.79
CA ALA A 603 20.83 -13.79 -23.38
C ALA A 603 21.67 -13.23 -22.24
N ALA A 604 21.98 -11.93 -22.27
CA ALA A 604 22.72 -11.26 -21.21
C ALA A 604 21.93 -11.18 -19.90
N VAL A 605 20.61 -10.94 -19.96
CA VAL A 605 19.74 -10.98 -18.77
C VAL A 605 19.66 -12.40 -18.19
N ASP A 606 19.52 -13.42 -19.04
CA ASP A 606 19.49 -14.82 -18.62
C ASP A 606 20.83 -15.22 -17.96
N GLU A 607 21.96 -14.78 -18.52
CA GLU A 607 23.29 -14.99 -17.95
C GLU A 607 23.49 -14.23 -16.62
N LEU A 608 23.01 -12.99 -16.53
CA LEU A 608 23.05 -12.21 -15.29
C LEU A 608 22.31 -12.92 -14.15
N CYS A 609 21.13 -13.49 -14.45
CA CYS A 609 20.37 -14.30 -13.50
C CYS A 609 21.13 -15.57 -13.06
N ARG A 610 21.83 -16.23 -13.99
CA ARG A 610 22.69 -17.39 -13.71
C ARG A 610 23.86 -17.01 -12.81
N LEU A 611 24.56 -15.91 -13.11
CA LEU A 611 25.67 -15.39 -12.32
C LEU A 611 25.22 -14.98 -10.91
N ALA A 612 24.05 -14.36 -10.77
CA ALA A 612 23.46 -14.04 -9.47
C ALA A 612 23.20 -15.30 -8.64
N SER A 613 22.68 -16.37 -9.26
CA SER A 613 22.48 -17.66 -8.58
C SER A 613 23.82 -18.27 -8.14
N LEU A 614 24.84 -18.19 -8.98
CA LEU A 614 26.19 -18.66 -8.66
C LEU A 614 26.81 -17.86 -7.51
N ALA A 615 26.61 -16.54 -7.47
CA ALA A 615 27.06 -15.70 -6.37
C ALA A 615 26.41 -16.12 -5.03
N VAL A 616 25.10 -16.42 -5.03
CA VAL A 616 24.44 -16.94 -3.83
C VAL A 616 24.99 -18.32 -3.42
N LEU A 617 25.27 -19.21 -4.38
CA LEU A 617 25.89 -20.52 -4.11
C LEU A 617 27.30 -20.37 -3.53
N ASN A 618 28.07 -19.40 -4.01
CA ASN A 618 29.38 -19.01 -3.49
C ASN A 618 29.29 -18.20 -2.18
N ASN A 619 28.10 -18.17 -1.57
CA ASN A 619 27.83 -17.61 -0.25
C ASN A 619 28.00 -16.08 -0.14
N HIS A 620 28.00 -15.35 -1.26
CA HIS A 620 27.97 -13.88 -1.23
C HIS A 620 26.66 -13.39 -0.59
N SER A 621 26.74 -12.44 0.35
CA SER A 621 25.57 -11.82 1.00
C SER A 621 25.10 -10.54 0.29
N LEU A 622 25.90 -10.03 -0.66
CA LEU A 622 25.59 -8.85 -1.47
C LEU A 622 25.98 -9.10 -2.92
N ILE A 623 25.16 -8.62 -3.84
CA ILE A 623 25.42 -8.59 -5.29
C ILE A 623 25.37 -7.14 -5.75
N ILE A 624 26.36 -6.70 -6.52
CA ILE A 624 26.38 -5.39 -7.18
C ILE A 624 26.11 -5.61 -8.66
N LEU A 625 24.96 -5.15 -9.16
CA LEU A 625 24.67 -5.08 -10.59
C LEU A 625 25.27 -3.78 -11.12
N SER A 626 26.18 -3.87 -12.10
CA SER A 626 26.95 -2.70 -12.57
C SER A 626 26.93 -2.55 -14.08
N ASP A 627 26.54 -1.36 -14.56
CA ASP A 627 26.66 -0.99 -15.98
C ASP A 627 27.99 -0.28 -16.30
N ARG A 628 28.91 -0.20 -15.33
CA ARG A 628 30.28 0.23 -15.60
C ARG A 628 30.94 -0.74 -16.58
N GLY A 629 31.65 -0.19 -17.55
CA GLY A 629 32.31 -0.96 -18.62
C GLY A 629 31.60 -0.92 -19.97
N ALA A 630 30.42 -0.28 -20.05
CA ALA A 630 29.77 0.01 -21.32
C ALA A 630 30.70 0.80 -22.26
N ASN A 631 30.75 0.38 -23.53
CA ASN A 631 31.68 0.85 -24.55
C ASN A 631 31.06 0.74 -25.95
N GLU A 632 31.81 0.99 -27.01
CA GLU A 632 31.31 0.99 -28.40
C GLU A 632 30.74 -0.36 -28.90
N HIS A 633 31.01 -1.48 -28.20
CA HIS A 633 30.49 -2.81 -28.52
C HIS A 633 29.46 -3.31 -27.50
N MET A 634 29.59 -2.88 -26.24
CA MET A 634 28.77 -3.35 -25.13
C MET A 634 27.83 -2.22 -24.67
N ALA A 635 26.54 -2.42 -24.86
CA ALA A 635 25.51 -1.52 -24.34
C ALA A 635 25.11 -1.92 -22.92
N PRO A 636 24.67 -0.97 -22.07
CA PRO A 636 24.11 -1.29 -20.77
C PRO A 636 22.76 -1.98 -20.92
N ILE A 637 22.51 -3.03 -20.14
CA ILE A 637 21.15 -3.54 -19.90
C ILE A 637 20.43 -2.45 -19.10
N PRO A 638 19.18 -2.07 -19.46
CA PRO A 638 18.41 -1.13 -18.65
C PRO A 638 18.37 -1.55 -17.19
N SER A 639 18.74 -0.64 -16.28
CA SER A 639 19.02 -0.96 -14.87
C SER A 639 17.79 -1.53 -14.16
N LEU A 640 16.60 -1.04 -14.50
CA LEU A 640 15.33 -1.56 -14.00
C LEU A 640 15.07 -3.00 -14.46
N LEU A 641 15.35 -3.33 -15.73
CA LEU A 641 15.19 -4.67 -16.27
C LEU A 641 16.16 -5.66 -15.59
N ALA A 642 17.42 -5.27 -15.45
CA ALA A 642 18.43 -6.09 -14.77
C ALA A 642 18.03 -6.36 -13.31
N THR A 643 17.59 -5.33 -12.59
CA THR A 643 17.19 -5.42 -11.18
C THR A 643 15.97 -6.32 -11.02
N GLY A 644 14.89 -6.06 -11.77
CA GLY A 644 13.67 -6.87 -11.73
C GLY A 644 13.94 -8.33 -12.12
N ALA A 645 14.70 -8.57 -13.19
CA ALA A 645 15.05 -9.91 -13.64
C ALA A 645 15.78 -10.71 -12.55
N VAL A 646 16.83 -10.15 -11.94
CA VAL A 646 17.60 -10.82 -10.89
C VAL A 646 16.75 -11.01 -9.63
N HIS A 647 16.01 -9.99 -9.20
CA HIS A 647 15.13 -10.09 -8.03
C HIS A 647 14.12 -11.23 -8.19
N HIS A 648 13.33 -11.22 -9.26
CA HIS A 648 12.30 -12.24 -9.49
C HIS A 648 12.87 -13.63 -9.79
N HIS A 649 14.03 -13.72 -10.44
CA HIS A 649 14.73 -15.00 -10.63
C HIS A 649 15.14 -15.63 -9.30
N LEU A 650 15.74 -14.85 -8.40
CA LEU A 650 16.12 -15.32 -7.07
C LEU A 650 14.89 -15.64 -6.20
N MET A 651 13.78 -14.93 -6.38
CA MET A 651 12.51 -15.23 -5.71
C MET A 651 11.97 -16.61 -6.14
N ARG A 652 11.91 -16.86 -7.47
CA ARG A 652 11.47 -18.15 -8.01
C ARG A 652 12.35 -19.32 -7.59
N ASN A 653 13.66 -19.08 -7.45
CA ASN A 653 14.61 -20.09 -7.00
C ASN A 653 14.66 -20.27 -5.47
N GLY A 654 13.90 -19.47 -4.71
CA GLY A 654 13.89 -19.55 -3.25
C GLY A 654 15.18 -19.08 -2.57
N THR A 655 16.00 -18.29 -3.27
CA THR A 655 17.33 -17.85 -2.80
C THR A 655 17.42 -16.35 -2.54
N ARG A 656 16.36 -15.57 -2.82
CA ARG A 656 16.39 -14.10 -2.67
C ARG A 656 16.67 -13.62 -1.25
N MET A 657 16.28 -14.36 -0.21
CA MET A 657 16.53 -13.95 1.19
C MET A 657 18.00 -14.05 1.60
N ARG A 658 18.81 -14.78 0.82
CA ARG A 658 20.22 -15.00 1.16
C ARG A 658 21.15 -13.87 0.73
N VAL A 659 20.63 -12.87 0.01
CA VAL A 659 21.45 -11.86 -0.65
C VAL A 659 20.74 -10.51 -0.78
N GLY A 660 21.47 -9.43 -0.59
CA GLY A 660 21.06 -8.08 -0.96
C GLY A 660 21.51 -7.69 -2.36
N ILE A 661 20.72 -6.86 -3.05
CA ILE A 661 21.04 -6.38 -4.40
C ILE A 661 21.38 -4.89 -4.32
N LEU A 662 22.53 -4.50 -4.85
CA LEU A 662 22.99 -3.12 -5.01
C LEU A 662 23.03 -2.81 -6.51
N VAL A 663 22.65 -1.60 -6.91
CA VAL A 663 22.65 -1.20 -8.33
C VAL A 663 23.61 -0.04 -8.53
N GLU A 664 24.72 -0.28 -9.23
CA GLU A 664 25.64 0.74 -9.71
C GLU A 664 25.26 1.11 -11.14
N THR A 665 24.66 2.28 -11.34
CA THR A 665 24.10 2.64 -12.64
C THR A 665 24.37 4.06 -13.08
N GLY A 666 24.64 4.21 -14.37
CA GLY A 666 24.67 5.48 -15.06
C GLY A 666 23.30 5.98 -15.52
N GLU A 667 22.22 5.21 -15.36
CA GLU A 667 20.88 5.54 -15.91
C GLU A 667 20.02 6.35 -14.92
N ALA A 668 20.09 6.03 -13.62
CA ALA A 668 19.24 6.59 -12.57
C ALA A 668 19.67 8.02 -12.17
N ARG A 669 18.71 8.96 -12.22
CA ARG A 669 18.93 10.39 -11.95
C ARG A 669 17.71 11.14 -11.41
N GLU A 670 16.53 10.55 -11.56
CA GLU A 670 15.28 11.12 -11.06
C GLU A 670 14.77 10.35 -9.85
N VAL A 671 14.00 11.03 -8.99
CA VAL A 671 13.30 10.42 -7.84
C VAL A 671 12.52 9.17 -8.28
N HIS A 672 11.84 9.23 -9.43
CA HIS A 672 11.07 8.11 -9.95
C HIS A 672 11.96 6.89 -10.28
N HIS A 673 13.16 7.09 -10.81
CA HIS A 673 14.09 6.00 -11.13
C HIS A 673 14.54 5.28 -9.85
N PHE A 674 14.87 6.05 -8.80
CA PHE A 674 15.24 5.48 -7.51
C PHE A 674 14.10 4.67 -6.89
N CYS A 675 12.88 5.21 -6.91
CA CYS A 675 11.70 4.52 -6.38
C CYS A 675 11.43 3.20 -7.11
N LEU A 676 11.57 3.17 -8.45
CA LEU A 676 11.37 1.94 -9.23
C LEU A 676 12.44 0.89 -8.91
N LEU A 677 13.72 1.25 -8.90
CA LEU A 677 14.79 0.31 -8.54
C LEU A 677 14.58 -0.29 -7.15
N LEU A 678 14.22 0.54 -6.16
CA LEU A 678 13.88 0.10 -4.80
C LEU A 678 12.63 -0.81 -4.79
N GLY A 679 11.56 -0.39 -5.47
CA GLY A 679 10.30 -1.13 -5.54
C GLY A 679 10.40 -2.49 -6.24
N TYR A 680 11.41 -2.70 -7.08
CA TYR A 680 11.71 -3.96 -7.78
C TYR A 680 12.93 -4.71 -7.21
N GLY A 681 13.37 -4.35 -6.00
CA GLY A 681 14.22 -5.22 -5.17
C GLY A 681 15.68 -4.78 -4.98
N ALA A 682 16.10 -3.62 -5.51
CA ALA A 682 17.37 -3.02 -5.11
C ALA A 682 17.32 -2.58 -3.64
N GLY A 683 18.30 -2.96 -2.85
CA GLY A 683 18.45 -2.51 -1.47
C GLY A 683 19.12 -1.13 -1.38
N ALA A 684 20.06 -0.84 -2.28
CA ALA A 684 20.69 0.47 -2.42
C ALA A 684 21.14 0.74 -3.87
N ILE A 685 21.36 2.00 -4.20
CA ILE A 685 21.64 2.48 -5.55
C ILE A 685 22.81 3.46 -5.50
N ASN A 686 23.81 3.25 -6.35
CA ASN A 686 24.88 4.21 -6.61
C ASN A 686 24.65 4.84 -8.00
N PRO A 687 24.12 6.08 -8.07
CA PRO A 687 23.88 6.78 -9.33
C PRO A 687 25.13 7.51 -9.81
N TYR A 688 26.20 6.77 -10.12
CA TYR A 688 27.53 7.35 -10.32
C TYR A 688 27.56 8.45 -11.39
N LEU A 689 26.83 8.27 -12.50
CA LEU A 689 26.88 9.23 -13.61
C LEU A 689 26.12 10.51 -13.28
N ALA A 690 25.08 10.42 -12.44
CA ALA A 690 24.39 11.60 -11.94
C ALA A 690 25.31 12.40 -11.00
N LEU A 691 26.05 11.72 -10.11
CA LEU A 691 27.04 12.36 -9.23
C LEU A 691 28.16 13.01 -10.05
N ASP A 692 28.71 12.32 -11.05
CA ASP A 692 29.71 12.88 -11.96
C ASP A 692 29.18 14.13 -12.72
N GLY A 693 27.88 14.13 -13.05
CA GLY A 693 27.19 15.28 -13.65
C GLY A 693 27.07 16.46 -12.70
N VAL A 694 26.79 16.23 -11.42
CA VAL A 694 26.76 17.29 -10.38
C VAL A 694 28.14 17.90 -10.20
N ASP A 695 29.18 17.07 -10.11
CA ASP A 695 30.56 17.55 -10.01
C ASP A 695 30.93 18.47 -11.17
N GLU A 696 30.57 18.08 -12.39
CA GLU A 696 30.87 18.85 -13.58
C GLU A 696 30.13 20.20 -13.60
N MET A 697 28.86 20.24 -13.14
CA MET A 697 28.12 21.50 -13.01
C MET A 697 28.79 22.47 -12.03
N VAL A 698 29.36 21.96 -10.93
CA VAL A 698 30.17 22.76 -9.99
C VAL A 698 31.43 23.29 -10.68
N ARG A 699 32.18 22.43 -11.39
CA ARG A 699 33.41 22.83 -12.11
C ARG A 699 33.14 23.88 -13.20
N GLN A 700 31.96 23.85 -13.81
CA GLN A 700 31.52 24.82 -14.83
C GLN A 700 31.01 26.15 -14.24
N GLY A 701 30.92 26.28 -12.90
CA GLY A 701 30.39 27.49 -12.27
C GLY A 701 28.87 27.66 -12.45
N THR A 702 28.12 26.56 -12.54
CA THR A 702 26.65 26.59 -12.71
C THR A 702 25.95 27.10 -11.45
N PHE A 703 26.56 26.88 -10.28
CA PHE A 703 26.02 27.20 -8.96
C PHE A 703 26.71 28.45 -8.36
N PRO A 704 26.14 29.05 -7.29
CA PRO A 704 26.83 30.09 -6.52
C PRO A 704 28.25 29.69 -6.08
N GLU A 705 29.17 30.66 -6.00
CA GLU A 705 30.61 30.41 -5.77
C GLU A 705 30.93 29.70 -4.44
N ASP A 706 30.00 29.69 -3.48
CA ASP A 706 30.14 29.08 -2.17
C ASP A 706 29.76 27.59 -2.11
N LEU A 707 29.27 27.00 -3.21
CA LEU A 707 28.88 25.59 -3.26
C LEU A 707 29.99 24.70 -3.83
N ASP A 708 30.65 23.91 -2.97
CA ASP A 708 31.64 22.93 -3.40
C ASP A 708 31.03 21.59 -3.85
N VAL A 709 31.87 20.72 -4.43
CA VAL A 709 31.48 19.40 -4.95
C VAL A 709 30.87 18.50 -3.86
N TYR A 710 31.44 18.52 -2.66
CA TYR A 710 31.00 17.66 -1.57
C TYR A 710 29.60 18.04 -1.10
N GLU A 711 29.37 19.33 -0.86
CA GLU A 711 28.07 19.85 -0.43
C GLU A 711 27.02 19.73 -1.54
N ALA A 712 27.38 19.93 -2.81
CA ALA A 712 26.48 19.72 -3.95
C ALA A 712 26.00 18.27 -4.06
N ARG A 713 26.91 17.28 -3.95
CA ARG A 713 26.57 15.85 -3.91
C ARG A 713 25.64 15.53 -2.74
N LYS A 714 25.97 16.03 -1.55
CA LYS A 714 25.18 15.83 -0.33
C LYS A 714 23.77 16.39 -0.47
N ARG A 715 23.62 17.58 -1.05
CA ARG A 715 22.31 18.20 -1.33
C ARG A 715 21.53 17.41 -2.38
N TYR A 716 22.17 16.94 -3.44
CA TYR A 716 21.55 16.07 -4.45
C TYR A 716 20.98 14.78 -3.83
N ILE A 717 21.78 14.06 -3.04
CA ILE A 717 21.34 12.84 -2.33
C ILE A 717 20.20 13.17 -1.35
N LYS A 718 20.33 14.26 -0.58
CA LYS A 718 19.27 14.72 0.34
C LYS A 718 17.96 15.01 -0.39
N ALA A 719 18.01 15.68 -1.55
CA ALA A 719 16.84 15.98 -2.37
C ALA A 719 16.18 14.70 -2.89
N ALA A 720 16.99 13.75 -3.38
CA ALA A 720 16.50 12.47 -3.87
C ALA A 720 15.86 11.63 -2.75
N ASN A 721 16.48 11.59 -1.57
CA ASN A 721 15.96 10.92 -0.38
C ASN A 721 14.62 11.51 0.09
N LYS A 722 14.51 12.84 0.12
CA LYS A 722 13.22 13.53 0.37
C LYS A 722 12.17 13.18 -0.68
N GLY A 723 12.58 13.08 -1.94
CA GLY A 723 11.71 12.64 -3.03
C GLY A 723 11.21 11.22 -2.85
N VAL A 724 12.08 10.27 -2.47
CA VAL A 724 11.70 8.87 -2.19
C VAL A 724 10.70 8.82 -1.03
N LEU A 725 10.99 9.52 0.07
CA LEU A 725 10.11 9.60 1.23
C LEU A 725 8.75 10.22 0.85
N LYS A 726 8.73 11.26 0.02
CA LYS A 726 7.50 11.82 -0.55
C LYS A 726 6.71 10.78 -1.36
N VAL A 727 7.36 10.03 -2.26
CA VAL A 727 6.67 9.02 -3.08
C VAL A 727 6.09 7.89 -2.23
N MET A 728 6.81 7.40 -1.22
CA MET A 728 6.31 6.41 -0.27
C MET A 728 5.06 6.93 0.48
N SER A 729 5.11 8.19 0.92
CA SER A 729 4.01 8.83 1.66
C SER A 729 2.71 8.92 0.85
N LYS A 730 2.77 8.92 -0.49
CA LYS A 730 1.58 8.95 -1.36
C LYS A 730 0.67 7.74 -1.15
N MET A 731 1.24 6.59 -0.82
CA MET A 731 0.50 5.36 -0.50
C MET A 731 0.28 5.21 1.02
N GLY A 732 0.75 6.16 1.83
CA GLY A 732 0.74 6.07 3.29
C GLY A 732 1.79 5.11 3.85
N ILE A 733 2.86 4.83 3.11
CA ILE A 733 3.93 3.92 3.56
C ILE A 733 4.99 4.74 4.29
N SER A 734 5.29 4.36 5.54
CA SER A 734 6.20 5.09 6.41
C SER A 734 7.65 4.63 6.29
N THR A 735 7.90 3.34 5.99
CA THR A 735 9.26 2.78 6.01
C THR A 735 9.72 2.23 4.66
N LEU A 736 10.98 2.48 4.31
CA LEU A 736 11.55 1.99 3.06
C LEU A 736 11.60 0.46 3.02
N SER A 737 11.83 -0.20 4.16
CA SER A 737 11.84 -1.67 4.22
C SER A 737 10.52 -2.28 3.77
N SER A 738 9.38 -1.66 4.07
CA SER A 738 8.07 -2.12 3.58
C SER A 738 7.78 -1.72 2.13
N TYR A 739 8.42 -0.65 1.62
CA TYR A 739 8.33 -0.25 0.21
C TYR A 739 9.22 -1.09 -0.72
N HIS A 740 10.36 -1.56 -0.19
CA HIS A 740 11.34 -2.37 -0.91
C HIS A 740 10.70 -3.67 -1.42
N GLY A 741 10.78 -3.91 -2.73
CA GLY A 741 10.17 -5.08 -3.36
C GLY A 741 8.64 -5.10 -3.41
N ALA A 742 7.95 -4.06 -2.93
CA ALA A 742 6.48 -4.03 -2.88
C ALA A 742 5.80 -3.70 -4.22
N GLN A 743 6.56 -3.22 -5.21
CA GLN A 743 6.08 -2.95 -6.57
C GLN A 743 4.86 -2.02 -6.63
N ILE A 744 4.92 -0.87 -5.92
CA ILE A 744 3.85 0.15 -5.82
C ILE A 744 3.74 0.99 -7.12
N PHE A 745 3.57 0.29 -8.25
CA PHE A 745 3.52 0.85 -9.59
C PHE A 745 2.54 0.11 -10.51
N GLU A 746 2.00 0.84 -11.47
CA GLU A 746 1.29 0.30 -12.64
C GLU A 746 2.18 0.46 -13.88
N ALA A 747 2.26 -0.59 -14.71
CA ALA A 747 2.88 -0.52 -16.03
C ALA A 747 1.83 -0.13 -17.09
N LEU A 748 2.21 0.75 -18.01
CA LEU A 748 1.40 1.18 -19.13
C LEU A 748 2.18 1.01 -20.44
N GLY A 749 1.71 0.09 -21.27
CA GLY A 749 2.32 -0.19 -22.57
C GLY A 749 3.48 -1.18 -22.53
N LEU A 750 3.53 -2.06 -21.53
CA LEU A 750 4.46 -3.19 -21.48
C LEU A 750 3.70 -4.49 -21.77
N ASP A 751 4.27 -5.34 -22.61
CA ASP A 751 3.72 -6.68 -22.89
C ASP A 751 3.58 -7.56 -21.64
N GLU A 752 2.57 -8.41 -21.63
CA GLU A 752 2.24 -9.26 -20.47
C GLU A 752 3.32 -10.31 -20.21
N GLU A 753 3.96 -10.89 -21.24
CA GLU A 753 5.04 -11.86 -21.06
C GLU A 753 6.30 -11.22 -20.47
N LEU A 754 6.61 -9.98 -20.89
CA LEU A 754 7.70 -9.20 -20.34
C LEU A 754 7.48 -8.94 -18.85
N VAL A 755 6.27 -8.50 -18.47
CA VAL A 755 5.90 -8.21 -17.08
C VAL A 755 5.93 -9.48 -16.24
N GLU A 756 5.32 -10.58 -16.70
CA GLU A 756 5.29 -11.84 -15.95
C GLU A 756 6.70 -12.39 -15.69
N ARG A 757 7.63 -12.22 -16.64
CA ARG A 757 9.00 -12.72 -16.50
C ARG A 757 9.89 -11.87 -15.60
N TYR A 758 9.84 -10.55 -15.75
CA TYR A 758 10.83 -9.63 -15.17
C TYR A 758 10.27 -8.69 -14.09
N PHE A 759 8.95 -8.55 -14.00
CA PHE A 759 8.24 -7.65 -13.08
C PHE A 759 6.99 -8.34 -12.51
N THR A 760 7.11 -9.64 -12.20
CA THR A 760 5.99 -10.54 -11.88
C THR A 760 5.06 -9.91 -10.85
N GLY A 761 3.75 -9.91 -11.14
CA GLY A 761 2.71 -9.37 -10.27
C GLY A 761 2.32 -7.91 -10.54
N THR A 762 3.06 -7.16 -11.37
CA THR A 762 2.71 -5.78 -11.72
C THR A 762 1.53 -5.71 -12.66
N VAL A 763 0.62 -4.76 -12.42
CA VAL A 763 -0.54 -4.52 -13.28
C VAL A 763 -0.08 -3.91 -14.59
N SER A 764 -0.45 -4.54 -15.72
CA SER A 764 -0.28 -4.00 -17.07
C SER A 764 -1.57 -4.23 -17.88
N ARG A 765 -2.50 -3.27 -17.82
CA ARG A 765 -3.83 -3.39 -18.47
C ARG A 765 -3.80 -3.07 -19.96
N ILE A 766 -2.79 -2.32 -20.38
CA ILE A 766 -2.54 -1.96 -21.77
C ILE A 766 -1.20 -2.58 -22.14
N GLY A 767 -1.24 -3.70 -22.87
CA GLY A 767 -0.05 -4.32 -23.44
C GLY A 767 0.64 -3.38 -24.43
N GLY A 768 1.91 -3.65 -24.71
CA GLY A 768 2.66 -2.81 -25.65
C GLY A 768 4.01 -3.40 -25.99
N ILE A 769 5.07 -2.73 -25.58
CA ILE A 769 6.43 -3.03 -25.99
C ILE A 769 6.97 -4.31 -25.34
N ASP A 770 7.87 -4.97 -26.04
CA ASP A 770 8.59 -6.16 -25.60
C ASP A 770 10.12 -5.90 -25.52
N LEU A 771 10.92 -6.96 -25.37
CA LEU A 771 12.38 -6.83 -25.36
C LEU A 771 12.96 -6.31 -26.68
N GLU A 772 12.27 -6.46 -27.81
CA GLU A 772 12.77 -5.98 -29.11
C GLU A 772 12.81 -4.46 -29.13
N VAL A 773 11.72 -3.82 -28.71
CA VAL A 773 11.65 -2.37 -28.63
C VAL A 773 12.62 -1.83 -27.57
N ILE A 774 12.71 -2.47 -26.40
CA ILE A 774 13.65 -2.05 -25.34
C ILE A 774 15.10 -2.09 -25.86
N ALA A 775 15.47 -3.13 -26.61
CA ALA A 775 16.78 -3.25 -27.21
C ALA A 775 17.01 -2.20 -28.32
N ASP A 776 16.00 -1.91 -29.15
CA ASP A 776 16.10 -0.86 -30.18
C ASP A 776 16.28 0.54 -29.56
N GLU A 777 15.48 0.90 -28.56
CA GLU A 777 15.59 2.19 -27.88
C GLU A 777 16.97 2.37 -27.24
N THR A 778 17.48 1.31 -26.61
CA THR A 778 18.84 1.28 -26.05
C THR A 778 19.90 1.38 -27.14
N SER A 779 19.74 0.65 -28.24
CA SER A 779 20.65 0.69 -29.40
C SER A 779 20.71 2.07 -30.04
N ARG A 780 19.58 2.78 -30.16
CA ARG A 780 19.50 4.14 -30.71
C ARG A 780 20.28 5.15 -29.87
N ARG A 781 20.12 5.10 -28.54
CA ARG A 781 20.92 5.93 -27.61
C ARG A 781 22.41 5.60 -27.68
N HIS A 782 22.74 4.30 -27.68
CA HIS A 782 24.12 3.83 -27.79
C HIS A 782 24.80 4.29 -29.09
N LYS A 783 24.16 4.09 -30.24
CA LYS A 783 24.65 4.57 -31.55
C LYS A 783 24.85 6.08 -31.58
N SER A 784 23.96 6.84 -30.94
CA SER A 784 24.09 8.30 -30.84
C SER A 784 25.32 8.73 -30.02
N ALA A 785 25.72 7.94 -29.02
CA ALA A 785 26.91 8.21 -28.21
C ALA A 785 28.22 7.89 -28.95
N PHE A 786 28.24 6.83 -29.76
CA PHE A 786 29.42 6.33 -30.48
C PHE A 786 29.43 6.66 -31.99
N ALA A 787 28.60 7.62 -32.43
CA ALA A 787 28.59 8.06 -33.82
C ALA A 787 29.96 8.62 -34.25
N ALA A 788 30.31 8.47 -35.54
CA ALA A 788 31.61 8.91 -36.08
C ALA A 788 31.89 10.41 -35.91
N GLN A 789 30.84 11.23 -35.88
CA GLN A 789 30.90 12.64 -35.48
C GLN A 789 29.88 12.87 -34.36
N PRO A 790 30.27 12.59 -33.10
CA PRO A 790 29.37 12.74 -31.98
C PRO A 790 29.09 14.21 -31.71
N SER A 791 27.82 14.57 -31.42
CA SER A 791 27.49 15.90 -30.90
C SER A 791 28.20 16.13 -29.57
N HIS A 792 28.82 17.30 -29.41
CA HIS A 792 29.36 17.75 -28.11
C HIS A 792 28.26 18.18 -27.14
N MET A 793 27.04 18.41 -27.63
CA MET A 793 25.88 18.79 -26.82
C MET A 793 24.97 17.59 -26.58
N LEU A 794 24.34 17.58 -25.40
CA LEU A 794 23.20 16.69 -25.14
C LEU A 794 21.97 17.15 -25.93
N ASP A 795 20.99 16.26 -26.03
CA ASP A 795 19.66 16.63 -26.51
C ASP A 795 19.08 17.74 -25.63
N VAL A 796 18.40 18.71 -26.23
CA VAL A 796 17.76 19.82 -25.49
C VAL A 796 16.59 19.35 -24.63
N GLY A 797 16.08 18.13 -24.89
CA GLY A 797 14.90 17.58 -24.23
C GLY A 797 13.62 18.20 -24.79
N GLY A 798 12.66 18.46 -23.92
CA GLY A 798 11.33 18.96 -24.26
C GLY A 798 10.23 18.04 -23.80
N GLU A 799 10.42 17.38 -22.65
CA GLU A 799 9.41 16.61 -21.94
C GLU A 799 8.62 17.53 -20.99
N TYR A 800 9.31 18.46 -20.33
CA TYR A 800 8.70 19.39 -19.36
C TYR A 800 8.23 20.69 -20.00
N HIS A 801 8.96 21.19 -21.00
CA HIS A 801 8.59 22.39 -21.75
C HIS A 801 8.63 22.16 -23.26
N TYR A 802 7.63 22.67 -23.97
CA TYR A 802 7.60 22.64 -25.43
C TYR A 802 8.90 23.21 -26.04
N ARG A 803 9.55 22.37 -26.85
CA ARG A 803 10.67 22.74 -27.73
C ARG A 803 10.33 22.33 -29.16
N ALA A 804 10.70 23.17 -30.12
CA ALA A 804 10.43 22.88 -31.54
C ALA A 804 11.11 21.60 -32.05
N GLN A 805 12.21 21.17 -31.42
CA GLN A 805 12.92 19.92 -31.71
C GLN A 805 12.75 18.85 -30.61
N GLY A 806 11.88 19.11 -29.63
CA GLY A 806 11.66 18.25 -28.45
C GLY A 806 10.59 17.20 -28.66
N GLU A 807 10.01 16.73 -27.55
CA GLU A 807 8.82 15.86 -27.59
C GLU A 807 7.59 16.64 -28.07
N ARG A 808 6.59 15.91 -28.56
CA ARG A 808 5.31 16.51 -28.97
C ARG A 808 4.51 16.95 -27.75
N HIS A 809 3.78 18.04 -27.90
CA HIS A 809 2.85 18.55 -26.89
C HIS A 809 1.48 18.80 -27.51
N MET A 810 0.40 18.59 -26.75
CA MET A 810 -0.95 19.01 -27.19
C MET A 810 -1.06 20.54 -27.23
N TRP A 811 -0.44 21.23 -26.27
CA TRP A 811 -0.40 22.68 -26.19
C TRP A 811 0.89 23.23 -26.80
N THR A 812 0.77 23.76 -28.02
CA THR A 812 1.85 24.42 -28.75
C THR A 812 1.50 25.89 -28.96
N PRO A 813 2.48 26.75 -29.30
CA PRO A 813 2.19 28.14 -29.67
C PRO A 813 1.14 28.26 -30.77
N GLY A 814 1.14 27.33 -31.73
CA GLY A 814 0.15 27.27 -32.82
C GLY A 814 -1.26 26.94 -32.33
N THR A 815 -1.43 25.86 -31.54
CA THR A 815 -2.76 25.46 -31.03
C THR A 815 -3.36 26.52 -30.11
N VAL A 816 -2.54 27.15 -29.26
CA VAL A 816 -2.98 28.24 -28.37
C VAL A 816 -3.39 29.47 -29.17
N ALA A 817 -2.60 29.89 -30.17
CA ALA A 817 -2.92 31.07 -30.98
C ALA A 817 -4.21 30.90 -31.79
N ALA A 818 -4.43 29.72 -32.38
CA ALA A 818 -5.65 29.41 -33.13
C ALA A 818 -6.89 29.46 -32.23
N LEU A 819 -6.82 28.85 -31.03
CA LEU A 819 -7.93 28.89 -30.06
C LEU A 819 -8.22 30.32 -29.58
N GLN A 820 -7.19 31.09 -29.23
CA GLN A 820 -7.36 32.47 -28.77
C GLN A 820 -7.99 33.37 -29.85
N ARG A 821 -7.59 33.20 -31.12
CA ARG A 821 -8.21 33.91 -32.24
C ARG A 821 -9.69 33.54 -32.36
N ALA A 822 -9.99 32.23 -32.39
CA ALA A 822 -11.35 31.72 -32.52
C ALA A 822 -12.32 32.33 -31.50
N VAL A 823 -11.95 32.36 -30.21
CA VAL A 823 -12.83 32.85 -29.15
C VAL A 823 -12.87 34.38 -29.05
N ARG A 824 -11.82 35.09 -29.48
CA ARG A 824 -11.79 36.58 -29.44
C ARG A 824 -12.50 37.22 -30.63
N THR A 825 -12.51 36.56 -31.78
CA THR A 825 -13.14 37.08 -33.01
C THR A 825 -14.41 36.35 -33.40
N GLU A 826 -14.88 35.41 -32.58
CA GLU A 826 -16.03 34.53 -32.85
C GLU A 826 -15.91 33.81 -34.22
N ASP A 827 -14.69 33.40 -34.59
CA ASP A 827 -14.40 32.81 -35.90
C ASP A 827 -14.40 31.28 -35.86
N VAL A 828 -15.45 30.69 -36.46
CA VAL A 828 -15.61 29.24 -36.61
C VAL A 828 -14.49 28.63 -37.45
N ARG A 829 -13.88 29.37 -38.40
CA ARG A 829 -12.77 28.83 -39.21
C ARG A 829 -11.53 28.63 -38.35
N SER A 830 -11.17 29.62 -37.53
CA SER A 830 -10.09 29.50 -36.55
C SER A 830 -10.36 28.38 -35.52
N TYR A 831 -11.61 28.17 -35.11
CA TYR A 831 -11.94 27.03 -34.24
C TYR A 831 -11.74 25.68 -34.94
N ARG A 832 -12.11 25.59 -36.23
CA ARG A 832 -11.84 24.39 -37.05
C ARG A 832 -10.34 24.13 -37.17
N GLU A 833 -9.55 25.16 -37.47
CA GLU A 833 -8.08 25.07 -37.48
C GLU A 833 -7.53 24.54 -36.16
N TYR A 834 -7.96 25.11 -35.02
CA TYR A 834 -7.61 24.60 -33.70
C TYR A 834 -8.01 23.13 -33.51
N SER A 835 -9.26 22.79 -33.81
CA SER A 835 -9.78 21.43 -33.62
C SER A 835 -9.06 20.43 -34.53
N ASP A 836 -8.70 20.83 -35.74
CA ASP A 836 -7.94 20.01 -36.69
C ASP A 836 -6.52 19.78 -36.16
N LEU A 837 -5.84 20.82 -35.65
CA LEU A 837 -4.50 20.67 -35.05
C LEU A 837 -4.50 19.72 -33.83
N ILE A 838 -5.57 19.71 -33.03
CA ILE A 838 -5.70 18.83 -31.86
C ILE A 838 -6.14 17.41 -32.25
N ASN A 839 -7.06 17.28 -33.22
CA ASN A 839 -7.67 16.01 -33.59
C ASN A 839 -6.89 15.24 -34.65
N GLN A 840 -6.10 15.91 -35.50
CA GLN A 840 -5.24 15.26 -36.50
C GLN A 840 -4.00 14.64 -35.82
N GLN A 841 -4.24 13.63 -34.98
CA GLN A 841 -3.22 12.73 -34.45
C GLN A 841 -2.74 11.71 -35.50
N SER A 842 -3.22 11.80 -36.75
CA SER A 842 -2.76 11.01 -37.89
C SER A 842 -1.27 11.18 -38.22
N ARG A 843 -0.59 12.16 -37.62
CA ARG A 843 0.85 12.40 -37.77
C ARG A 843 1.68 11.96 -36.57
N GLY A 844 1.07 11.39 -35.52
CA GLY A 844 1.73 10.92 -34.30
C GLY A 844 0.79 11.02 -33.11
N LEU A 845 0.64 9.92 -32.38
CA LEU A 845 -0.30 9.78 -31.27
C LEU A 845 0.25 10.45 -30.01
N ILE A 846 -0.61 11.14 -29.27
CA ILE A 846 -0.26 11.69 -27.93
C ILE A 846 -1.09 11.01 -26.84
N THR A 847 -2.35 10.71 -27.14
CA THR A 847 -3.31 10.14 -26.16
C THR A 847 -3.89 8.84 -26.65
N LEU A 848 -4.27 7.93 -25.75
CA LEU A 848 -4.95 6.67 -26.08
C LEU A 848 -6.21 6.87 -26.94
N ARG A 849 -7.02 7.90 -26.66
CA ARG A 849 -8.22 8.21 -27.47
C ARG A 849 -7.92 8.54 -28.93
N GLY A 850 -6.69 8.91 -29.26
CA GLY A 850 -6.25 9.13 -30.64
C GLY A 850 -6.14 7.84 -31.45
N MET A 851 -6.11 6.68 -30.78
CA MET A 851 -6.11 5.36 -31.43
C MET A 851 -7.51 4.90 -31.85
N TRP A 852 -8.56 5.60 -31.43
CA TRP A 852 -9.94 5.20 -31.70
C TRP A 852 -10.51 5.94 -32.90
N ASN A 853 -11.14 5.19 -33.81
CA ASN A 853 -11.99 5.75 -34.85
C ASN A 853 -13.45 5.58 -34.44
N LEU A 854 -14.23 6.66 -34.52
CA LEU A 854 -15.68 6.59 -34.34
C LEU A 854 -16.29 5.95 -35.59
N LEU A 855 -17.01 4.84 -35.40
CA LEU A 855 -17.78 4.22 -36.47
C LEU A 855 -19.08 5.02 -36.67
N PRO A 856 -19.28 5.67 -37.82
CA PRO A 856 -20.51 6.40 -38.08
C PRO A 856 -21.67 5.41 -38.24
N ALA A 857 -22.88 5.86 -37.90
CA ALA A 857 -24.10 5.13 -38.24
C ALA A 857 -24.31 5.11 -39.77
N ASP A 858 -25.00 4.08 -40.28
CA ASP A 858 -25.25 3.90 -41.72
C ASP A 858 -25.97 5.11 -42.35
N ALA A 859 -26.83 5.79 -41.57
CA ALA A 859 -27.51 7.01 -41.98
C ALA A 859 -27.24 8.15 -40.96
N PRO A 860 -26.70 9.30 -41.39
CA PRO A 860 -26.51 10.44 -40.50
C PRO A 860 -27.85 11.11 -40.17
N LEU A 861 -28.01 11.54 -38.92
CA LEU A 861 -29.16 12.31 -38.50
C LEU A 861 -29.01 13.79 -38.93
N PRO A 862 -30.11 14.47 -39.29
CA PRO A 862 -30.12 15.92 -39.45
C PRO A 862 -29.68 16.64 -38.17
N LEU A 863 -28.90 17.71 -38.29
CA LEU A 863 -28.43 18.48 -37.12
C LEU A 863 -29.59 19.05 -36.28
N SER A 864 -30.75 19.30 -36.90
CA SER A 864 -31.97 19.75 -36.21
C SER A 864 -32.55 18.74 -35.23
N GLU A 865 -32.17 17.46 -35.34
CA GLU A 865 -32.59 16.39 -34.42
C GLU A 865 -31.58 16.19 -33.27
N VAL A 866 -30.40 16.82 -33.36
CA VAL A 866 -29.40 16.78 -32.28
C VAL A 866 -29.82 17.72 -31.15
N GLU A 867 -29.55 17.31 -29.92
CA GLU A 867 -29.74 18.14 -28.73
C GLU A 867 -29.10 19.54 -28.93
N PRO A 868 -29.83 20.65 -28.70
CA PRO A 868 -29.28 22.00 -28.90
C PRO A 868 -28.04 22.25 -28.06
N ALA A 869 -27.08 23.03 -28.60
CA ALA A 869 -25.85 23.37 -27.88
C ALA A 869 -26.10 24.01 -26.50
N ALA A 870 -27.18 24.81 -26.37
CA ALA A 870 -27.59 25.43 -25.12
C ALA A 870 -27.98 24.42 -24.02
N GLU A 871 -28.37 23.20 -24.37
CA GLU A 871 -28.61 22.11 -23.42
C GLU A 871 -27.35 21.28 -23.16
N ILE A 872 -26.54 21.03 -24.21
CA ILE A 872 -25.27 20.30 -24.08
C ILE A 872 -24.31 21.01 -23.12
N VAL A 873 -24.17 22.34 -23.22
CA VAL A 873 -23.24 23.12 -22.39
C VAL A 873 -23.57 23.09 -20.90
N LYS A 874 -24.81 22.74 -20.51
CA LYS A 874 -25.18 22.54 -19.10
C LYS A 874 -24.48 21.33 -18.46
N ARG A 875 -23.95 20.42 -19.28
CA ARG A 875 -23.13 19.27 -18.84
C ARG A 875 -21.68 19.68 -18.56
N PHE A 876 -21.23 20.85 -19.02
CA PHE A 876 -19.85 21.30 -18.86
C PHE A 876 -19.63 21.94 -17.49
N ALA A 877 -18.46 21.64 -16.92
CA ALA A 877 -17.96 22.29 -15.73
C ALA A 877 -16.54 22.82 -15.98
N THR A 878 -16.23 24.03 -15.54
CA THR A 878 -14.84 24.50 -15.53
C THR A 878 -14.05 23.73 -14.48
N GLY A 879 -12.77 23.49 -14.73
CA GLY A 879 -11.88 22.81 -13.78
C GLY A 879 -11.85 23.52 -12.42
N ALA A 880 -11.62 22.75 -11.36
CA ALA A 880 -11.46 23.24 -9.98
C ALA A 880 -10.09 23.94 -9.83
N MET A 881 -10.06 25.25 -10.09
CA MET A 881 -8.85 26.07 -9.99
C MET A 881 -9.01 27.06 -8.85
N SER A 882 -8.09 27.04 -7.89
CA SER A 882 -8.22 27.84 -6.67
C SER A 882 -8.06 29.34 -6.90
N PHE A 883 -8.83 30.16 -6.19
CA PHE A 883 -8.46 31.56 -6.00
C PHE A 883 -7.11 31.63 -5.26
N GLY A 884 -6.12 32.27 -5.89
CA GLY A 884 -4.72 32.26 -5.48
C GLY A 884 -3.82 31.49 -6.44
N SER A 885 -4.25 30.34 -7.00
CA SER A 885 -3.53 29.74 -8.14
C SER A 885 -3.75 30.57 -9.40
N ILE A 886 -4.99 31.00 -9.63
CA ILE A 886 -5.38 31.98 -10.66
C ILE A 886 -5.84 33.30 -10.01
N SER A 887 -5.86 34.37 -10.81
CA SER A 887 -6.28 35.70 -10.33
C SER A 887 -7.78 35.75 -10.03
N ALA A 888 -8.22 36.77 -9.27
CA ALA A 888 -9.64 36.99 -8.97
C ALA A 888 -10.45 37.18 -10.27
N GLU A 889 -9.92 37.93 -11.23
CA GLU A 889 -10.55 38.24 -12.50
C GLU A 889 -10.76 36.97 -13.32
N ALA A 890 -9.74 36.10 -13.41
CA ALA A 890 -9.86 34.83 -14.11
C ALA A 890 -10.91 33.93 -13.44
N HIS A 891 -10.89 33.84 -12.10
CA HIS A 891 -11.80 33.00 -11.33
C HIS A 891 -13.26 33.46 -11.43
N GLU A 892 -13.49 34.76 -11.28
CA GLU A 892 -14.83 35.38 -11.37
C GLU A 892 -15.38 35.33 -12.79
N ASN A 893 -14.55 35.55 -13.82
CA ASN A 893 -14.99 35.46 -15.22
C ASN A 893 -15.45 34.04 -15.59
N LEU A 894 -14.77 33.00 -15.09
CA LEU A 894 -15.22 31.62 -15.30
C LEU A 894 -16.59 31.38 -14.65
N ALA A 895 -16.81 31.88 -13.44
CA ALA A 895 -18.10 31.76 -12.77
C ALA A 895 -19.22 32.49 -13.53
N ILE A 896 -18.98 33.74 -13.94
CA ILE A 896 -19.95 34.52 -14.73
C ILE A 896 -20.29 33.79 -16.03
N ALA A 897 -19.27 33.32 -16.77
CA ALA A 897 -19.46 32.63 -18.04
C ALA A 897 -20.31 31.36 -17.89
N MET A 898 -19.98 30.51 -16.91
CA MET A 898 -20.72 29.25 -16.68
C MET A 898 -22.15 29.50 -16.21
N ASN A 899 -22.35 30.48 -15.32
CA ASN A 899 -23.68 30.85 -14.83
C ASN A 899 -24.58 31.42 -15.94
N ARG A 900 -24.01 32.15 -16.91
CA ARG A 900 -24.76 32.67 -18.07
C ARG A 900 -25.25 31.56 -19.00
N ILE A 901 -24.45 30.51 -19.21
CA ILE A 901 -24.77 29.41 -20.12
C ILE A 901 -25.46 28.23 -19.42
N GLY A 902 -25.71 28.32 -18.11
CA GLY A 902 -26.31 27.25 -17.31
C GLY A 902 -25.41 26.04 -17.05
N GLY A 903 -24.10 26.17 -17.31
CA GLY A 903 -23.10 25.20 -16.88
C GLY A 903 -22.65 25.46 -15.44
N LYS A 904 -21.54 24.85 -15.01
CA LYS A 904 -21.04 24.99 -13.63
C LYS A 904 -19.60 25.47 -13.56
N SER A 905 -19.29 26.36 -12.64
CA SER A 905 -17.91 26.63 -12.23
C SER A 905 -17.60 26.03 -10.86
N ASN A 906 -16.32 25.86 -10.57
CA ASN A 906 -15.83 25.24 -9.33
C ASN A 906 -14.82 26.16 -8.64
N THR A 907 -14.97 26.34 -7.32
CA THR A 907 -14.11 27.21 -6.52
C THR A 907 -12.64 26.80 -6.50
N GLY A 908 -12.34 25.51 -6.68
CA GLY A 908 -11.08 24.93 -6.24
C GLY A 908 -10.89 25.04 -4.72
N GLU A 909 -9.67 24.80 -4.26
CA GLU A 909 -9.33 24.68 -2.83
C GLU A 909 -9.13 26.02 -2.11
N GLY A 910 -9.42 27.15 -2.76
CA GLY A 910 -9.01 28.47 -2.29
C GLY A 910 -10.03 29.22 -1.44
N GLY A 911 -11.20 28.62 -1.18
CA GLY A 911 -12.38 29.33 -0.69
C GLY A 911 -13.04 30.20 -1.76
N GLU A 912 -14.10 30.91 -1.37
CA GLU A 912 -14.77 31.90 -2.20
C GLU A 912 -15.19 33.09 -1.33
N ARG A 913 -15.05 34.31 -1.87
CA ARG A 913 -15.41 35.54 -1.13
C ARG A 913 -16.92 35.68 -1.03
N ASP A 914 -17.40 36.02 0.15
CA ASP A 914 -18.83 36.14 0.47
C ASP A 914 -19.60 37.12 -0.42
N GLU A 915 -18.93 38.18 -0.90
CA GLU A 915 -19.58 39.19 -1.76
C GLU A 915 -20.06 38.59 -3.09
N ARG A 916 -19.50 37.45 -3.52
CA ARG A 916 -19.86 36.78 -4.79
C ARG A 916 -21.19 36.04 -4.75
N TYR A 917 -21.76 35.80 -3.56
CA TYR A 917 -23.01 35.07 -3.42
C TYR A 917 -24.23 35.91 -3.81
N LEU A 918 -24.06 37.24 -3.82
CA LEU A 918 -25.04 38.17 -4.34
C LEU A 918 -24.86 38.34 -5.85
N ARG A 919 -25.97 38.56 -6.56
CA ARG A 919 -25.93 38.93 -7.97
C ARG A 919 -25.45 40.37 -8.09
N ASP A 920 -24.66 40.63 -9.13
CA ASP A 920 -24.23 41.97 -9.48
C ASP A 920 -25.40 42.78 -10.07
N ALA A 921 -25.26 44.10 -10.09
CA ALA A 921 -26.32 45.00 -10.57
C ALA A 921 -26.70 44.77 -12.05
N ASN A 922 -25.80 44.19 -12.85
CA ASN A 922 -26.04 43.84 -14.25
C ASN A 922 -26.73 42.46 -14.43
N GLY A 923 -27.07 41.77 -13.34
CA GLY A 923 -27.71 40.45 -13.33
C GLY A 923 -26.74 39.26 -13.32
N ASP A 924 -25.43 39.50 -13.49
CA ASP A 924 -24.42 38.44 -13.44
C ASP A 924 -24.33 37.84 -12.04
N SER A 925 -23.90 36.58 -12.00
CA SER A 925 -23.55 35.91 -10.75
C SER A 925 -22.10 35.48 -10.80
N ARG A 926 -21.32 35.94 -9.81
CA ARG A 926 -19.94 35.52 -9.59
C ARG A 926 -19.84 34.29 -8.69
N LYS A 927 -20.95 33.78 -8.16
CA LYS A 927 -21.01 32.58 -7.30
C LYS A 927 -20.58 31.36 -8.09
N SER A 928 -19.63 30.59 -7.59
CA SER A 928 -19.36 29.26 -8.17
C SER A 928 -20.41 28.25 -7.72
N ALA A 929 -20.99 27.52 -8.67
CA ALA A 929 -22.02 26.52 -8.40
C ALA A 929 -21.48 25.32 -7.61
N ILE A 930 -20.25 24.89 -7.94
CA ILE A 930 -19.57 23.81 -7.24
C ILE A 930 -18.58 24.40 -6.23
N LYS A 931 -18.65 23.95 -4.98
CA LYS A 931 -17.74 24.36 -3.90
C LYS A 931 -16.93 23.18 -3.42
N GLN A 932 -15.61 23.32 -3.46
CA GLN A 932 -14.70 22.23 -3.11
C GLN A 932 -14.43 22.18 -1.60
N VAL A 933 -14.33 20.95 -1.07
CA VAL A 933 -13.89 20.63 0.29
C VAL A 933 -12.62 19.78 0.13
N ALA A 934 -11.46 20.37 0.37
CA ALA A 934 -10.14 19.74 0.25
C ALA A 934 -9.43 19.67 1.61
N SER A 935 -8.33 18.91 1.71
CA SER A 935 -7.63 18.59 2.96
C SER A 935 -7.36 19.79 3.87
N GLY A 936 -6.88 20.92 3.31
CA GLY A 936 -6.59 22.13 4.09
C GLY A 936 -7.81 22.91 4.61
N ARG A 937 -9.03 22.56 4.20
CA ARG A 937 -10.30 23.23 4.56
C ARG A 937 -10.29 24.77 4.41
N PHE A 938 -9.45 25.30 3.53
CA PHE A 938 -9.32 26.74 3.32
C PHE A 938 -10.65 27.36 2.85
N GLY A 939 -11.12 28.35 3.61
CA GLY A 939 -12.38 29.06 3.33
C GLY A 939 -13.65 28.21 3.45
N VAL A 940 -13.57 27.00 4.01
CA VAL A 940 -14.73 26.13 4.20
C VAL A 940 -15.46 26.57 5.49
N THR A 941 -16.55 27.30 5.31
CA THR A 941 -17.44 27.76 6.39
C THR A 941 -18.86 27.28 6.13
N THR A 942 -19.74 27.32 7.13
CA THR A 942 -21.18 27.03 6.93
C THR A 942 -21.77 27.92 5.84
N TYR A 943 -21.42 29.22 5.83
CA TYR A 943 -21.92 30.16 4.83
C TYR A 943 -21.43 29.83 3.41
N TYR A 944 -20.19 29.37 3.26
CA TYR A 944 -19.66 28.83 2.01
C TYR A 944 -20.43 27.58 1.55
N LEU A 945 -20.66 26.63 2.45
CA LEU A 945 -21.30 25.34 2.14
C LEU A 945 -22.77 25.47 1.73
N VAL A 946 -23.54 26.35 2.38
CA VAL A 946 -24.97 26.56 2.05
C VAL A 946 -25.17 27.32 0.73
N ASN A 947 -24.12 27.99 0.22
CA ASN A 947 -24.12 28.70 -1.05
C ASN A 947 -23.60 27.83 -2.23
N ALA A 948 -23.60 26.51 -2.06
CA ALA A 948 -23.24 25.53 -3.09
C ALA A 948 -24.48 24.88 -3.70
N ASP A 949 -24.45 24.63 -5.01
CA ASP A 949 -25.40 23.73 -5.68
C ASP A 949 -24.85 22.29 -5.70
N GLU A 950 -23.53 22.15 -5.62
CA GLU A 950 -22.81 20.89 -5.47
C GLU A 950 -21.56 21.08 -4.60
N LEU A 951 -21.31 20.14 -3.70
CA LEU A 951 -20.15 20.08 -2.81
C LEU A 951 -19.21 18.99 -3.30
N GLN A 952 -17.99 19.36 -3.68
CA GLN A 952 -17.00 18.40 -4.19
C GLN A 952 -15.95 18.09 -3.13
N ILE A 953 -15.93 16.86 -2.62
CA ILE A 953 -14.83 16.34 -1.79
C ILE A 953 -13.65 16.06 -2.73
N LYS A 954 -12.53 16.74 -2.51
CA LYS A 954 -11.33 16.58 -3.34
C LYS A 954 -10.32 15.67 -2.67
N VAL A 955 -10.43 14.37 -2.94
CA VAL A 955 -9.47 13.37 -2.47
C VAL A 955 -8.13 13.54 -3.18
N ALA A 956 -8.13 13.66 -4.51
CA ALA A 956 -6.89 13.75 -5.28
C ALA A 956 -7.01 14.62 -6.56
N GLN A 957 -5.87 14.88 -7.23
CA GLN A 957 -5.81 15.49 -8.56
C GLN A 957 -4.71 14.88 -9.43
N GLY A 958 -4.96 14.75 -10.74
CA GLY A 958 -4.07 14.01 -11.64
C GLY A 958 -2.65 14.59 -11.79
N ALA A 959 -2.45 15.88 -11.54
CA ALA A 959 -1.11 16.49 -11.61
C ALA A 959 -0.20 16.10 -10.44
N LYS A 960 -0.78 15.70 -9.30
CA LYS A 960 -0.04 15.35 -8.07
C LYS A 960 -0.92 14.49 -7.15
N PRO A 961 -1.21 13.26 -7.56
CA PRO A 961 -2.01 12.38 -6.72
C PRO A 961 -1.21 11.94 -5.48
N GLY A 962 -1.91 11.70 -4.36
CA GLY A 962 -1.30 11.40 -3.06
C GLY A 962 -0.59 12.58 -2.39
N GLU A 963 -0.78 13.82 -2.87
CA GLU A 963 -0.15 15.02 -2.33
C GLU A 963 -1.16 16.17 -2.11
N GLY A 964 -0.82 17.09 -1.20
CA GLY A 964 -1.64 18.27 -0.89
C GLY A 964 -1.55 19.42 -1.90
N GLY A 965 -2.53 20.32 -1.84
CA GLY A 965 -2.49 21.63 -2.49
C GLY A 965 -1.24 22.43 -2.10
N GLN A 966 -0.73 23.26 -3.01
CA GLN A 966 0.43 24.11 -2.75
C GLN A 966 0.16 25.52 -3.29
N LEU A 967 0.39 26.54 -2.47
CA LEU A 967 0.36 27.93 -2.86
C LEU A 967 1.59 28.66 -2.29
N PRO A 968 2.52 29.13 -3.14
CA PRO A 968 3.70 29.86 -2.69
C PRO A 968 3.35 31.10 -1.87
N GLY A 969 4.10 31.37 -0.80
CA GLY A 969 3.81 32.45 0.15
C GLY A 969 3.73 33.85 -0.47
N HIS A 970 4.54 34.14 -1.49
CA HIS A 970 4.49 35.42 -2.21
C HIS A 970 3.18 35.65 -3.00
N LYS A 971 2.38 34.60 -3.23
CA LYS A 971 1.03 34.71 -3.81
C LYS A 971 -0.05 34.84 -2.75
N VAL A 972 0.26 34.70 -1.47
CA VAL A 972 -0.70 34.78 -0.35
C VAL A 972 -0.76 36.22 0.14
N ASP A 973 -1.43 37.08 -0.62
CA ASP A 973 -1.67 38.47 -0.21
C ASP A 973 -2.72 38.55 0.92
N ALA A 974 -3.02 39.77 1.38
CA ALA A 974 -3.99 39.99 2.45
C ALA A 974 -5.42 39.51 2.11
N VAL A 975 -5.80 39.55 0.82
CA VAL A 975 -7.15 39.14 0.37
C VAL A 975 -7.26 37.62 0.36
N ILE A 976 -6.25 36.93 -0.17
CA ILE A 976 -6.17 35.47 -0.18
C ILE A 976 -6.06 34.95 1.25
N ALA A 977 -5.20 35.56 2.07
CA ALA A 977 -5.06 35.21 3.48
C ALA A 977 -6.39 35.32 4.24
N LYS A 978 -7.12 36.43 4.05
CA LYS A 978 -8.45 36.63 4.63
C LYS A 978 -9.44 35.56 4.17
N THR A 979 -9.47 35.27 2.86
CA THR A 979 -10.39 34.28 2.27
C THR A 979 -10.12 32.86 2.78
N ARG A 980 -8.85 32.52 3.02
CA ARG A 980 -8.42 31.20 3.49
C ARG A 980 -8.34 31.07 5.00
N HIS A 981 -8.56 32.16 5.75
CA HIS A 981 -8.29 32.25 7.19
C HIS A 981 -6.84 31.89 7.54
N SER A 982 -5.90 32.36 6.72
CA SER A 982 -4.45 32.11 6.87
C SER A 982 -3.66 33.41 7.09
N THR A 983 -2.34 33.28 7.20
CA THR A 983 -1.42 34.42 7.38
C THR A 983 -0.89 34.93 6.04
N PRO A 984 -0.87 36.25 5.78
CA PRO A 984 -0.26 36.82 4.57
C PRO A 984 1.24 36.47 4.45
N GLY A 985 1.72 36.24 3.23
CA GLY A 985 3.12 35.94 2.93
C GLY A 985 3.59 34.51 3.26
N VAL A 986 2.78 33.70 3.94
CA VAL A 986 3.14 32.34 4.37
C VAL A 986 2.74 31.33 3.30
N THR A 987 3.68 30.47 2.90
CA THR A 987 3.41 29.36 1.97
C THR A 987 2.38 28.41 2.55
N LEU A 988 1.34 28.08 1.76
CA LEU A 988 0.29 27.16 2.16
C LEU A 988 0.51 25.82 1.44
N ILE A 989 0.99 24.83 2.20
CA ILE A 989 1.05 23.43 1.79
C ILE A 989 -0.06 22.71 2.54
N SER A 990 -1.11 22.27 1.84
CA SER A 990 -2.16 21.48 2.49
C SER A 990 -1.61 20.11 2.90
N PRO A 991 -2.13 19.50 3.97
CA PRO A 991 -1.85 18.09 4.26
C PRO A 991 -2.19 17.23 3.03
N PRO A 992 -1.43 16.16 2.73
CA PRO A 992 -1.82 15.20 1.70
C PRO A 992 -3.17 14.52 1.98
N PRO A 993 -3.44 13.97 3.18
CA PRO A 993 -4.73 13.37 3.47
C PRO A 993 -5.76 14.39 3.95
N HIS A 994 -7.02 14.02 3.87
CA HIS A 994 -8.06 14.59 4.71
C HIS A 994 -7.95 13.97 6.11
N HIS A 995 -7.66 14.75 7.16
CA HIS A 995 -7.56 14.20 8.53
C HIS A 995 -8.90 13.72 9.13
N ASP A 996 -10.00 13.90 8.40
CA ASP A 996 -11.33 13.36 8.67
C ASP A 996 -11.75 12.28 7.65
N ILE A 997 -10.80 11.75 6.85
CA ILE A 997 -11.00 10.62 5.94
C ILE A 997 -9.77 9.71 6.00
N TYR A 998 -9.78 8.70 6.88
CA TYR A 998 -8.74 7.68 6.95
C TYR A 998 -9.20 6.32 6.43
N SER A 999 -10.47 6.19 6.06
CA SER A 999 -11.06 5.02 5.43
C SER A 999 -12.39 5.38 4.73
N ILE A 1000 -13.01 4.41 4.07
CA ILE A 1000 -14.28 4.59 3.34
C ILE A 1000 -15.43 5.04 4.25
N GLU A 1001 -15.51 4.52 5.48
CA GLU A 1001 -16.55 4.91 6.43
C GLU A 1001 -16.38 6.34 6.94
N ASP A 1002 -15.14 6.84 6.99
CA ASP A 1002 -14.87 8.23 7.32
C ASP A 1002 -15.27 9.16 6.15
N LEU A 1003 -15.09 8.72 4.89
CA LEU A 1003 -15.66 9.42 3.73
C LEU A 1003 -17.19 9.44 3.79
N ALA A 1004 -17.83 8.32 4.14
CA ALA A 1004 -19.27 8.25 4.31
C ALA A 1004 -19.77 9.22 5.38
N GLN A 1005 -19.04 9.35 6.50
CA GLN A 1005 -19.34 10.34 7.54
C GLN A 1005 -19.22 11.78 7.00
N LEU A 1006 -18.17 12.12 6.25
CA LEU A 1006 -18.06 13.46 5.65
C LEU A 1006 -19.19 13.73 4.65
N ILE A 1007 -19.59 12.75 3.84
CA ILE A 1007 -20.75 12.88 2.94
C ILE A 1007 -22.02 13.15 3.74
N PHE A 1008 -22.22 12.46 4.87
CA PHE A 1008 -23.33 12.69 5.77
C PHE A 1008 -23.32 14.12 6.32
N ASP A 1009 -22.19 14.58 6.85
CA ASP A 1009 -22.03 15.91 7.43
C ASP A 1009 -22.33 17.02 6.41
N LEU A 1010 -21.82 16.89 5.18
CA LEU A 1010 -22.07 17.85 4.11
C LEU A 1010 -23.55 17.91 3.72
N LYS A 1011 -24.24 16.76 3.67
CA LYS A 1011 -25.69 16.70 3.41
C LYS A 1011 -26.52 17.26 4.58
N MET A 1012 -26.05 17.13 5.81
CA MET A 1012 -26.71 17.74 6.98
C MET A 1012 -26.60 19.27 6.95
N VAL A 1013 -25.46 19.81 6.55
CA VAL A 1013 -25.27 21.27 6.42
C VAL A 1013 -26.05 21.85 5.24
N ASN A 1014 -26.04 21.18 4.08
CA ASN A 1014 -26.76 21.61 2.89
C ASN A 1014 -27.54 20.45 2.26
N PRO A 1015 -28.81 20.24 2.65
CA PRO A 1015 -29.62 19.12 2.17
C PRO A 1015 -30.03 19.23 0.69
N LYS A 1016 -29.81 20.40 0.05
CA LYS A 1016 -30.13 20.63 -1.36
C LYS A 1016 -28.93 20.37 -2.28
N ALA A 1017 -27.71 20.43 -1.77
CA ALA A 1017 -26.52 20.24 -2.58
C ALA A 1017 -26.29 18.76 -2.90
N ARG A 1018 -25.89 18.49 -4.15
CA ARG A 1018 -25.28 17.20 -4.49
C ARG A 1018 -23.89 17.11 -3.86
N VAL A 1019 -23.44 15.90 -3.53
CA VAL A 1019 -22.05 15.64 -3.15
C VAL A 1019 -21.36 14.89 -4.30
N SER A 1020 -20.17 15.34 -4.69
CA SER A 1020 -19.29 14.64 -5.63
C SER A 1020 -17.94 14.37 -4.99
N VAL A 1021 -17.29 13.28 -5.40
CA VAL A 1021 -15.95 12.90 -4.94
C VAL A 1021 -15.00 12.93 -6.13
N LYS A 1022 -13.92 13.71 -6.03
CA LYS A 1022 -12.91 13.81 -7.09
C LYS A 1022 -11.76 12.83 -6.82
N LEU A 1023 -11.74 11.76 -7.61
CA LEU A 1023 -10.70 10.73 -7.62
C LEU A 1023 -9.73 10.93 -8.80
N VAL A 1024 -8.63 10.17 -8.80
CA VAL A 1024 -7.67 10.12 -9.91
C VAL A 1024 -7.61 8.69 -10.45
N ALA A 1025 -7.51 8.55 -11.77
CA ALA A 1025 -7.47 7.25 -12.41
C ALA A 1025 -6.14 6.52 -12.12
N GLU A 1026 -6.26 5.30 -11.65
CA GLU A 1026 -5.20 4.28 -11.52
C GLU A 1026 -5.87 2.89 -11.52
N ALA A 1027 -5.09 1.81 -11.57
CA ALA A 1027 -5.64 0.48 -11.29
C ALA A 1027 -6.21 0.42 -9.86
N GLY A 1028 -7.43 -0.10 -9.71
CA GLY A 1028 -8.14 -0.15 -8.42
C GLY A 1028 -9.18 0.96 -8.20
N VAL A 1029 -9.15 2.05 -8.97
CA VAL A 1029 -10.12 3.16 -8.80
C VAL A 1029 -11.59 2.74 -8.97
N GLY A 1030 -11.84 1.66 -9.73
CA GLY A 1030 -13.18 1.09 -9.89
C GLY A 1030 -13.74 0.50 -8.59
N THR A 1031 -12.89 -0.15 -7.79
CA THR A 1031 -13.22 -0.65 -6.45
C THR A 1031 -13.62 0.51 -5.54
N ILE A 1032 -12.81 1.58 -5.54
CA ILE A 1032 -13.03 2.78 -4.73
C ILE A 1032 -14.31 3.53 -5.14
N ALA A 1033 -14.63 3.55 -6.43
CA ALA A 1033 -15.83 4.23 -6.93
C ALA A 1033 -17.14 3.49 -6.62
N ALA A 1034 -17.08 2.20 -6.30
CA ALA A 1034 -18.23 1.39 -5.94
C ALA A 1034 -18.60 1.52 -4.45
N GLY A 1035 -17.58 1.59 -3.58
CA GLY A 1035 -17.73 1.95 -2.18
C GLY A 1035 -18.17 3.39 -2.00
#